data_AF-A0A9D2R5J8-F1
#
_entry.id   AF-A0A9D2R5J8-F1
#
_cell.length_a   1.000
_cell.length_b   1.000
_cell.length_c   1.000
_cell.angle_alpha   90.00
_cell.angle_beta   90.00
_cell.angle_gamma   90.00
#
_symmetry.space_group_name_H-M   'P 1'
#
loop_
_entity.id
_entity.type
_entity.pdbx_description
1 polymer ?
#
loop_
_entity_poly.entity_id
_entity_poly.type
_entity_poly.pdbx_seq_one_letter_code
_entity_poly.pdbx_strand_id
1 'polypeptide(L)'
;MKTHYLKSLSAAMAAALTVTAAVPLLPAHVSAAEMEKVDISGGTFSESLSYEGYEGHAMDGDLSTQWAAKGAGECWLQADFDKTVSFNCIKIYETQTYGPRMVSVTVQTSDTGEEGTWTDVQSFSDLDSNGIYDEELVLSETLTTSHVRLVIDGGQTEININEVEFYNRGEDTARDKLGALIAEAEAIDTRLYKVQTSREFTIALASANTVYNNENMLDGQINDTAAILSNAMDQLEPLGENLALNASATANSTYEGSYDQDSYGAEFAVDGNLGTRWSSRTEEDGFTFEITLDLGEPKTFNQLILFETPAYSGRIQMIDAQVSDNGTSWEDWRMDAEHIPSTSSLVGGEVTKQYVRITMTGNELNLDEIGLYNDADAIETTYITDKRPIDPNWIKPIPSEAANTYQLRKQELGYGMFIHYGVNTFTNNEWGSGSEDPSVFNPNPETYDPEQWAKTAWEAGMNYIVLITKHHDGFAMFDTQYSEHKVTNCGHEGVDFDVVEALAEACHKYGIRLGLYYSIWDMNWEQTHPKSNYVDERAWDQAYTDFAYNQIEELMTNYGDICELWIDGGWVKDTERWEYERIYDMVKRYQPGCQMSVNLTLGDRDIASLQGGEEIVNFPSDFKLYDGRDTSESGDPKVFTYQGENYYLPFEGTFIIGNGWFWNTNSSENTLRVNADQIKNWYDKYQRQDNTLVINVPPSDQGIQTDHEISLIYEAAREIGIARGDARADIAPNECAVEIRHVTTSGSIAAPTEYIYGTEGEAYTTSAMDKMEELGYELTGTPAQASGIFGKDKITVEYVYTDLLTEDPDIPPAEQTTGKATLEYFLNQAEKHLENGDVDSCVESVQKLFAEAVAEGKAVMSDEDAVKEEVLNAALKLMKAIHALDMRSADKTDLEMAVELAEMIDLADYTDAGQKAFTDALAAAEAVLSDGDAFQEDADKAWDALVTAMENLRLKADKSVLEGILNKAESLDLSRYTEESAAVFRIALANAQAVMADGTLTDKEQETVDNAVQALSDAKEQLQLKSEPGSDNAPGSNDSPDADDNPDADAGPENTGSSGSGRQDADISKAGGSKAGADTPKTGDGSSWILLSVAMLAAAGAVIALRKKE
;
A
#
# COMPACT_ATOMS: atom_id res chain seq x y z
N MET A 1 7.08 -11.79 59.19
CA MET A 1 7.37 -11.70 57.75
C MET A 1 7.46 -10.22 57.36
N LYS A 2 8.59 -9.55 57.63
CA LYS A 2 8.83 -8.14 57.21
C LYS A 2 10.33 -7.79 57.19
N THR A 3 11.18 -8.78 56.86
CA THR A 3 12.65 -8.70 57.09
C THR A 3 13.47 -9.55 56.12
N HIS A 4 12.88 -10.02 55.02
CA HIS A 4 13.58 -10.82 53.98
C HIS A 4 13.53 -10.23 52.56
N TYR A 5 12.88 -9.07 52.37
CA TYR A 5 12.83 -8.38 51.07
C TYR A 5 13.86 -7.23 50.93
N LEU A 6 14.68 -6.99 51.95
CA LEU A 6 15.67 -5.90 52.03
C LEU A 6 17.12 -6.40 52.02
N LYS A 7 17.37 -7.61 51.49
CA LYS A 7 18.72 -8.15 51.28
C LYS A 7 18.99 -8.65 49.86
N SER A 8 18.01 -8.57 48.96
CA SER A 8 18.16 -8.82 47.53
C SER A 8 18.43 -7.54 46.72
N LEU A 9 17.99 -6.35 47.19
CA LEU A 9 18.24 -5.10 46.47
C LEU A 9 19.69 -4.58 46.59
N SER A 10 20.39 -4.81 47.71
CA SER A 10 21.74 -4.27 47.92
C SER A 10 22.88 -5.05 47.23
N ALA A 11 22.54 -5.97 46.33
CA ALA A 11 23.50 -6.71 45.51
C ALA A 11 23.36 -6.39 44.00
N ALA A 12 22.18 -5.93 43.56
CA ALA A 12 21.99 -5.38 42.22
C ALA A 12 22.57 -3.97 42.08
N MET A 13 22.51 -3.17 43.15
CA MET A 13 22.92 -1.76 43.16
C MET A 13 24.45 -1.52 43.17
N ALA A 14 25.26 -2.57 42.98
CA ALA A 14 26.72 -2.49 42.84
C ALA A 14 27.22 -2.91 41.44
N ALA A 15 26.30 -3.21 40.51
CA ALA A 15 26.59 -3.58 39.13
C ALA A 15 26.21 -2.48 38.12
N ALA A 16 25.69 -1.34 38.59
CA ALA A 16 25.26 -0.20 37.77
C ALA A 16 26.34 0.90 37.63
N LEU A 17 27.61 0.56 37.82
CA LEU A 17 28.76 1.46 37.60
C LEU A 17 29.74 0.84 36.60
N THR A 18 29.27 0.71 35.35
CA THR A 18 30.11 0.70 34.14
C THR A 18 29.21 1.10 32.99
N VAL A 19 29.57 2.17 32.29
CA VAL A 19 28.78 2.75 31.20
C VAL A 19 28.94 1.90 29.93
N THR A 20 27.82 1.41 29.41
CA THR A 20 27.59 1.23 27.97
C THR A 20 26.25 1.87 27.67
N ALA A 21 26.20 2.71 26.63
CA ALA A 21 25.02 3.48 26.29
C ALA A 21 23.81 2.59 25.96
N ALA A 22 22.61 3.15 26.13
CA ALA A 22 21.40 2.51 25.62
C ALA A 22 21.40 2.58 24.09
N VAL A 23 21.79 1.49 23.44
CA VAL A 23 21.45 1.25 22.03
C VAL A 23 19.92 1.07 21.99
N PRO A 24 19.16 1.90 21.24
CA PRO A 24 17.75 1.62 21.01
C PRO A 24 17.63 0.30 20.24
N LEU A 25 16.60 -0.50 20.55
CA LEU A 25 16.33 -1.72 19.79
C LEU A 25 16.03 -1.33 18.34
N LEU A 26 16.95 -1.67 17.43
CA LEU A 26 16.76 -1.59 15.98
C LEU A 26 15.42 -2.25 15.60
N PRO A 27 14.61 -1.64 14.70
CA PRO A 27 13.59 -2.39 13.99
C PRO A 27 14.28 -3.51 13.20
N ALA A 28 13.83 -4.75 13.39
CA ALA A 28 14.51 -5.94 12.88
C ALA A 28 14.23 -6.20 11.38
N HIS A 29 14.49 -5.21 10.53
CA HIS A 29 14.46 -5.33 9.07
C HIS A 29 15.57 -4.46 8.43
N VAL A 30 16.82 -4.90 8.60
CA VAL A 30 17.82 -4.75 7.54
C VAL A 30 17.72 -6.03 6.71
N SER A 31 17.43 -5.89 5.42
CA SER A 31 17.42 -7.02 4.49
C SER A 31 18.86 -7.42 4.21
N ALA A 32 19.44 -8.27 5.06
CA ALA A 32 20.78 -8.79 4.82
C ALA A 32 20.81 -9.46 3.43
N ALA A 33 21.67 -8.96 2.54
CA ALA A 33 21.81 -9.46 1.17
C ALA A 33 21.88 -10.99 1.15
N GLU A 34 21.14 -11.63 0.23
CA GLU A 34 21.05 -13.09 0.19
C GLU A 34 22.44 -13.74 0.17
N MET A 35 22.65 -14.68 1.09
CA MET A 35 23.90 -15.42 1.24
C MET A 35 23.70 -16.91 0.95
N GLU A 36 24.21 -17.35 -0.20
CA GLU A 36 24.26 -18.77 -0.56
C GLU A 36 25.54 -19.42 0.00
N LYS A 37 25.39 -20.41 0.89
CA LYS A 37 26.54 -21.14 1.45
C LYS A 37 27.18 -22.03 0.40
N VAL A 38 28.48 -21.88 0.21
CA VAL A 38 29.25 -22.64 -0.78
C VAL A 38 29.45 -24.08 -0.31
N ASP A 39 29.10 -25.03 -1.17
CA ASP A 39 29.31 -26.46 -0.94
C ASP A 39 30.81 -26.83 -1.02
N ILE A 40 31.45 -26.85 0.14
CA ILE A 40 32.85 -27.28 0.35
C ILE A 40 32.98 -28.79 0.66
N SER A 41 31.89 -29.57 0.54
CA SER A 41 31.93 -31.00 0.87
C SER A 41 32.86 -31.78 -0.06
N GLY A 42 33.77 -32.58 0.53
CA GLY A 42 34.81 -33.33 -0.19
C GLY A 42 36.22 -32.74 -0.04
N GLY A 43 36.35 -31.48 0.36
CA GLY A 43 37.64 -30.84 0.64
C GLY A 43 38.39 -31.43 1.85
N THR A 44 39.66 -31.05 1.98
CA THR A 44 40.49 -31.32 3.17
C THR A 44 40.92 -30.03 3.83
N PHE A 45 40.86 -29.99 5.15
CA PHE A 45 41.27 -28.85 5.96
C PHE A 45 42.60 -29.14 6.64
N SER A 46 43.41 -28.10 6.81
CA SER A 46 44.65 -28.16 7.57
C SER A 46 44.94 -26.85 8.28
N GLU A 47 45.68 -26.94 9.37
CA GLU A 47 45.94 -25.82 10.27
C GLU A 47 47.42 -25.67 10.63
N SER A 48 47.74 -24.45 11.07
CA SER A 48 48.91 -24.18 11.89
C SER A 48 48.84 -24.88 13.26
N LEU A 49 49.95 -24.83 14.03
CA LEU A 49 50.09 -25.55 15.31
C LEU A 49 48.91 -25.32 16.27
N SER A 50 48.28 -26.41 16.71
CA SER A 50 47.13 -26.43 17.61
C SER A 50 47.40 -27.21 18.91
N TYR A 51 46.49 -27.09 19.88
CA TYR A 51 46.50 -27.88 21.11
C TYR A 51 45.95 -29.31 20.87
N GLU A 52 46.48 -30.30 21.61
CA GLU A 52 46.07 -31.71 21.47
C GLU A 52 44.60 -31.91 21.87
N GLY A 53 43.78 -32.36 20.94
CA GLY A 53 42.32 -32.46 21.06
C GLY A 53 41.55 -31.26 20.52
N TYR A 54 42.21 -30.33 19.82
CA TYR A 54 41.62 -29.15 19.16
C TYR A 54 41.93 -29.12 17.65
N GLU A 55 42.50 -30.20 17.10
CA GLU A 55 42.78 -30.35 15.66
C GLU A 55 41.51 -30.49 14.81
N GLY A 56 41.47 -29.87 13.62
CA GLY A 56 40.42 -30.04 12.60
C GLY A 56 39.05 -29.41 12.88
N HIS A 57 38.85 -28.78 14.04
CA HIS A 57 37.56 -28.26 14.51
C HIS A 57 37.20 -26.84 14.02
N ALA A 58 37.94 -26.25 13.07
CA ALA A 58 37.61 -24.92 12.55
C ALA A 58 36.66 -24.97 11.33
N MET A 59 36.41 -26.15 10.77
CA MET A 59 35.75 -26.36 9.47
C MET A 59 35.02 -27.72 9.47
N ASP A 60 34.42 -28.12 10.59
CA ASP A 60 33.78 -29.44 10.76
C ASP A 60 32.24 -29.40 10.74
N GLY A 61 31.65 -28.20 10.69
CA GLY A 61 30.22 -27.94 10.66
C GLY A 61 29.55 -28.01 12.03
N ASP A 62 30.30 -28.12 13.13
CA ASP A 62 29.78 -28.16 14.50
C ASP A 62 30.30 -26.98 15.32
N LEU A 63 29.51 -25.89 15.32
CA LEU A 63 29.69 -24.67 16.13
C LEU A 63 29.84 -24.93 17.65
N SER A 64 29.60 -26.15 18.16
CA SER A 64 29.87 -26.51 19.56
C SER A 64 31.29 -27.03 19.81
N THR A 65 32.06 -27.32 18.76
CA THR A 65 33.49 -27.61 18.82
C THR A 65 34.30 -26.32 18.58
N GLN A 66 35.62 -26.37 18.74
CA GLN A 66 36.50 -25.25 18.39
C GLN A 66 37.92 -25.73 18.09
N TRP A 67 38.57 -25.09 17.13
CA TRP A 67 40.01 -25.09 16.96
C TRP A 67 40.66 -24.10 17.93
N ALA A 68 41.88 -24.43 18.39
CA ALA A 68 42.64 -23.58 19.32
C ALA A 68 44.12 -23.50 18.89
N ALA A 69 44.55 -22.30 18.49
CA ALA A 69 45.92 -22.03 18.07
C ALA A 69 46.90 -22.13 19.26
N LYS A 70 48.10 -22.65 19.01
CA LYS A 70 49.10 -22.95 20.04
C LYS A 70 50.23 -21.92 20.07
N GLY A 71 50.05 -20.93 20.94
CA GLY A 71 50.92 -19.76 21.04
C GLY A 71 50.25 -18.50 20.49
N ALA A 72 50.79 -17.34 20.87
CA ALA A 72 50.27 -16.03 20.48
C ALA A 72 50.98 -15.47 19.23
N GLY A 73 50.22 -14.74 18.42
CA GLY A 73 50.67 -14.11 17.17
C GLY A 73 49.97 -14.71 15.95
N GLU A 74 50.66 -14.64 14.80
CA GLU A 74 50.18 -15.14 13.50
C GLU A 74 50.00 -16.67 13.49
N CYS A 75 48.80 -17.10 13.11
CA CYS A 75 48.42 -18.49 12.84
C CYS A 75 47.71 -18.59 11.49
N TRP A 76 47.45 -19.80 11.00
CA TRP A 76 46.70 -20.00 9.76
C TRP A 76 45.77 -21.22 9.79
N LEU A 77 44.71 -21.11 8.98
CA LEU A 77 43.77 -22.16 8.59
C LEU A 77 43.75 -22.27 7.07
N GLN A 78 43.70 -23.48 6.52
CA GLN A 78 43.77 -23.75 5.08
C GLN A 78 42.67 -24.73 4.68
N ALA A 79 41.94 -24.39 3.62
CA ALA A 79 40.98 -25.26 2.96
C ALA A 79 41.48 -25.60 1.55
N ASP A 80 41.66 -26.90 1.31
CA ASP A 80 42.01 -27.48 0.01
C ASP A 80 40.76 -28.20 -0.52
N PHE A 81 40.07 -27.57 -1.47
CA PHE A 81 38.82 -28.07 -2.04
C PHE A 81 39.10 -29.14 -3.11
N ASP A 82 38.23 -30.15 -3.22
CA ASP A 82 38.34 -31.22 -4.24
C ASP A 82 37.94 -30.76 -5.65
N LYS A 83 37.29 -29.60 -5.73
CA LYS A 83 36.86 -28.87 -6.92
C LYS A 83 37.22 -27.39 -6.76
N THR A 84 37.36 -26.67 -7.87
CA THR A 84 37.40 -25.20 -7.83
C THR A 84 36.03 -24.68 -7.39
N VAL A 85 35.99 -23.83 -6.36
CA VAL A 85 34.78 -23.17 -5.86
C VAL A 85 34.87 -21.66 -6.07
N SER A 86 33.73 -20.97 -6.06
CA SER A 86 33.64 -19.51 -6.10
C SER A 86 32.92 -18.98 -4.86
N PHE A 87 33.51 -17.99 -4.20
CA PHE A 87 32.94 -17.28 -3.04
C PHE A 87 33.39 -15.81 -3.04
N ASN A 88 32.58 -14.90 -2.51
CA ASN A 88 32.93 -13.49 -2.27
C ASN A 88 32.76 -13.07 -0.80
N CYS A 89 32.37 -13.99 0.08
CA CYS A 89 32.25 -13.75 1.51
C CYS A 89 32.79 -14.95 2.31
N ILE A 90 33.44 -14.68 3.44
CA ILE A 90 33.93 -15.69 4.39
C ILE A 90 33.43 -15.34 5.78
N LYS A 91 32.71 -16.24 6.44
CA LYS A 91 32.32 -16.09 7.85
C LYS A 91 33.27 -16.85 8.78
N ILE A 92 33.68 -16.21 9.87
CA ILE A 92 34.51 -16.83 10.91
C ILE A 92 33.79 -16.71 12.25
N TYR A 93 33.47 -17.84 12.87
CA TYR A 93 32.80 -17.90 14.16
C TYR A 93 33.82 -18.01 15.30
N GLU A 94 33.87 -17.05 16.23
CA GLU A 94 34.76 -17.04 17.41
C GLU A 94 34.04 -17.50 18.70
N THR A 95 34.81 -18.03 19.65
CA THR A 95 34.24 -18.64 20.87
C THR A 95 33.77 -17.61 21.90
N GLN A 96 32.47 -17.61 22.19
CA GLN A 96 31.82 -16.69 23.14
C GLN A 96 32.44 -16.72 24.55
N THR A 97 33.09 -17.82 24.91
CA THR A 97 33.70 -18.02 26.25
C THR A 97 34.81 -17.00 26.55
N TYR A 98 35.41 -16.41 25.51
CA TYR A 98 36.71 -15.77 25.60
C TYR A 98 36.83 -14.38 24.95
N GLY A 99 35.74 -13.89 24.34
CA GLY A 99 35.67 -12.64 23.55
C GLY A 99 36.33 -12.77 22.17
N PRO A 100 36.01 -11.88 21.21
CA PRO A 100 36.72 -11.81 19.93
C PRO A 100 38.20 -11.48 20.16
N ARG A 101 39.07 -12.09 19.37
CA ARG A 101 40.54 -12.04 19.54
C ARG A 101 41.31 -11.81 18.25
N MET A 102 40.68 -11.93 17.09
CA MET A 102 41.31 -11.61 15.82
C MET A 102 41.58 -10.10 15.72
N VAL A 103 42.82 -9.74 15.38
CA VAL A 103 43.24 -8.34 15.13
C VAL A 103 43.24 -8.04 13.63
N SER A 104 43.61 -9.04 12.83
CA SER A 104 43.52 -8.99 11.37
C SER A 104 43.44 -10.39 10.77
N VAL A 105 42.82 -10.47 9.58
CA VAL A 105 42.78 -11.68 8.74
C VAL A 105 43.24 -11.32 7.34
N THR A 106 44.19 -12.07 6.78
CA THR A 106 44.60 -11.98 5.38
C THR A 106 44.19 -13.24 4.64
N VAL A 107 43.40 -13.08 3.59
CA VAL A 107 42.96 -14.15 2.70
C VAL A 107 44.02 -14.37 1.64
N GLN A 108 44.49 -15.60 1.51
CA GLN A 108 45.49 -16.03 0.53
C GLN A 108 44.94 -17.15 -0.37
N THR A 109 45.43 -17.23 -1.61
CA THR A 109 45.11 -18.32 -2.55
C THR A 109 46.37 -18.95 -3.15
N SER A 110 46.23 -20.15 -3.73
CA SER A 110 47.32 -20.87 -4.41
C SER A 110 46.79 -21.77 -5.52
N ASP A 111 47.56 -21.97 -6.59
CA ASP A 111 47.30 -22.96 -7.65
C ASP A 111 47.61 -24.41 -7.20
N THR A 112 48.26 -24.61 -6.04
CA THR A 112 48.84 -25.92 -5.67
C THR A 112 48.64 -26.34 -4.22
N GLY A 113 48.27 -25.43 -3.32
CA GLY A 113 48.20 -25.66 -1.87
C GLY A 113 49.54 -25.87 -1.17
N GLU A 114 50.67 -25.91 -1.90
CA GLU A 114 52.00 -26.16 -1.32
C GLU A 114 52.59 -24.93 -0.61
N GLU A 115 53.39 -25.16 0.44
CA GLU A 115 54.04 -24.08 1.17
C GLU A 115 54.97 -23.22 0.30
N GLY A 116 54.92 -21.90 0.51
CA GLY A 116 55.62 -20.91 -0.31
C GLY A 116 55.04 -20.63 -1.70
N THR A 117 53.82 -21.11 -2.00
CA THR A 117 53.09 -20.80 -3.25
C THR A 117 51.90 -19.85 -3.06
N TRP A 118 51.63 -19.44 -1.83
CA TRP A 118 50.50 -18.61 -1.44
C TRP A 118 50.68 -17.14 -1.85
N THR A 119 49.60 -16.51 -2.29
CA THR A 119 49.54 -15.09 -2.68
C THR A 119 48.44 -14.39 -1.89
N ASP A 120 48.77 -13.24 -1.29
CA ASP A 120 47.80 -12.38 -0.60
C ASP A 120 46.76 -11.84 -1.60
N VAL A 121 45.48 -11.95 -1.24
CA VAL A 121 44.36 -11.38 -1.99
C VAL A 121 43.89 -10.09 -1.33
N GLN A 122 43.46 -10.19 -0.08
CA GLN A 122 42.85 -9.08 0.67
C GLN A 122 43.14 -9.26 2.16
N SER A 123 43.41 -8.15 2.84
CA SER A 123 43.62 -8.09 4.29
C SER A 123 42.52 -7.26 4.93
N PHE A 124 42.01 -7.75 6.05
CA PHE A 124 41.01 -7.11 6.89
C PHE A 124 41.66 -6.76 8.23
N SER A 125 41.47 -5.54 8.72
CA SER A 125 41.94 -5.05 10.02
C SER A 125 40.80 -4.40 10.77
N ASP A 126 41.00 -4.18 12.08
CA ASP A 126 40.02 -3.50 12.94
C ASP A 126 38.67 -4.24 13.02
N LEU A 127 38.74 -5.59 13.01
CA LEU A 127 37.62 -6.52 13.18
C LEU A 127 36.88 -6.27 14.52
N ASP A 128 35.57 -6.52 14.55
CA ASP A 128 34.71 -5.81 15.49
C ASP A 128 34.81 -6.33 16.94
N SER A 129 35.07 -5.41 17.86
CA SER A 129 35.12 -5.69 19.29
C SER A 129 33.77 -5.58 20.01
N ASN A 130 32.70 -5.22 19.30
CA ASN A 130 31.36 -4.96 19.84
C ASN A 130 30.58 -6.19 20.36
N GLY A 131 31.18 -7.39 20.35
CA GLY A 131 30.63 -8.57 21.01
C GLY A 131 29.65 -9.40 20.16
N ILE A 132 29.68 -9.20 18.84
CA ILE A 132 29.20 -10.18 17.86
C ILE A 132 30.23 -11.33 17.81
N TYR A 133 29.78 -12.55 17.50
CA TYR A 133 30.61 -13.76 17.58
C TYR A 133 30.85 -14.42 16.21
N ASP A 134 30.43 -13.76 15.13
CA ASP A 134 30.71 -14.12 13.75
C ASP A 134 31.21 -12.90 12.97
N GLU A 135 32.40 -13.01 12.38
CA GLU A 135 33.03 -11.99 11.55
C GLU A 135 32.72 -12.26 10.07
N GLU A 136 32.20 -11.26 9.35
CA GLU A 136 31.84 -11.37 7.93
C GLU A 136 32.88 -10.66 7.05
N LEU A 137 33.75 -11.44 6.41
CA LEU A 137 34.83 -10.93 5.56
C LEU A 137 34.38 -10.86 4.10
N VAL A 138 33.80 -9.72 3.71
CA VAL A 138 33.36 -9.47 2.32
C VAL A 138 34.56 -9.11 1.43
N LEU A 139 34.76 -9.89 0.38
CA LEU A 139 35.86 -9.76 -0.58
C LEU A 139 35.49 -8.75 -1.68
N SER A 140 36.46 -7.93 -2.08
CA SER A 140 36.30 -6.91 -3.12
C SER A 140 36.08 -7.48 -4.52
N GLU A 141 36.42 -8.75 -4.75
CA GLU A 141 36.14 -9.51 -5.97
C GLU A 141 35.80 -10.96 -5.60
N THR A 142 34.92 -11.62 -6.37
CA THR A 142 34.62 -13.06 -6.20
C THR A 142 35.88 -13.90 -6.49
N LEU A 143 36.29 -14.71 -5.51
CA LEU A 143 37.44 -15.59 -5.64
C LEU A 143 37.04 -16.96 -6.14
N THR A 144 37.62 -17.36 -7.28
CA THR A 144 37.50 -18.71 -7.85
C THR A 144 38.80 -19.48 -7.63
N THR A 145 38.83 -20.42 -6.68
CA THR A 145 40.04 -21.16 -6.29
C THR A 145 39.75 -22.61 -5.85
N SER A 146 40.75 -23.49 -5.88
CA SER A 146 40.73 -24.79 -5.17
C SER A 146 41.52 -24.79 -3.87
N HIS A 147 42.28 -23.72 -3.58
CA HIS A 147 43.06 -23.59 -2.34
C HIS A 147 42.91 -22.18 -1.77
N VAL A 148 42.45 -22.09 -0.52
CA VAL A 148 42.34 -20.83 0.24
C VAL A 148 42.98 -21.01 1.62
N ARG A 149 43.64 -19.97 2.10
CA ARG A 149 44.25 -19.90 3.43
C ARG A 149 43.88 -18.58 4.09
N LEU A 150 43.46 -18.66 5.34
CA LEU A 150 43.29 -17.52 6.22
C LEU A 150 44.53 -17.42 7.10
N VAL A 151 45.25 -16.30 6.99
CA VAL A 151 46.35 -15.95 7.90
C VAL A 151 45.78 -14.98 8.93
N ILE A 152 45.78 -15.38 10.21
CA ILE A 152 45.03 -14.74 11.29
C ILE A 152 46.03 -14.28 12.34
N ASP A 153 46.04 -12.98 12.68
CA ASP A 153 46.86 -12.45 13.78
C ASP A 153 45.99 -12.21 15.03
N GLY A 154 46.28 -12.92 16.11
CA GLY A 154 45.69 -12.69 17.44
C GLY A 154 46.48 -11.71 18.33
N GLY A 155 47.51 -11.08 17.77
CA GLY A 155 48.39 -10.11 18.44
C GLY A 155 49.19 -10.72 19.58
N GLN A 156 48.64 -10.66 20.80
CA GLN A 156 49.25 -11.22 22.02
C GLN A 156 48.38 -12.30 22.70
N THR A 157 47.27 -12.70 22.05
CA THR A 157 46.35 -13.73 22.56
C THR A 157 46.38 -14.99 21.71
N GLU A 158 45.81 -16.08 22.24
CA GLU A 158 45.63 -17.33 21.49
C GLU A 158 44.24 -17.35 20.84
N ILE A 159 44.20 -17.53 19.52
CA ILE A 159 42.97 -17.59 18.70
C ILE A 159 42.19 -18.89 18.96
N ASN A 160 40.86 -18.80 19.00
CA ASN A 160 39.96 -19.93 19.13
C ASN A 160 38.75 -19.73 18.20
N ILE A 161 38.61 -20.60 17.19
CA ILE A 161 37.59 -20.49 16.13
C ILE A 161 36.68 -21.72 16.19
N ASN A 162 35.37 -21.50 16.19
CA ASN A 162 34.35 -22.55 16.20
C ASN A 162 34.07 -23.10 14.79
N GLU A 163 34.04 -22.23 13.77
CA GLU A 163 33.75 -22.63 12.38
C GLU A 163 34.23 -21.54 11.40
N VAL A 164 34.51 -21.91 10.15
CA VAL A 164 34.83 -21.02 9.03
C VAL A 164 34.03 -21.46 7.83
N GLU A 165 33.17 -20.58 7.33
CA GLU A 165 32.23 -20.85 6.26
C GLU A 165 32.45 -19.91 5.07
N PHE A 166 32.14 -20.39 3.86
CA PHE A 166 32.33 -19.65 2.61
C PHE A 166 30.96 -19.41 1.96
N TYR A 167 30.74 -18.20 1.44
CA TYR A 167 29.45 -17.74 0.93
C TYR A 167 29.59 -16.98 -0.40
N ASN A 168 28.53 -17.04 -1.21
CA ASN A 168 28.23 -16.03 -2.23
C ASN A 168 27.17 -15.10 -1.66
N ARG A 169 27.51 -13.82 -1.49
CA ARG A 169 26.69 -12.74 -0.96
C ARG A 169 26.31 -11.78 -2.09
N GLY A 170 25.08 -11.30 -2.12
CA GLY A 170 24.64 -10.23 -3.04
C GLY A 170 25.36 -8.89 -2.82
N GLU A 171 25.24 -7.98 -3.79
CA GLU A 171 25.58 -6.57 -3.59
C GLU A 171 24.55 -5.91 -2.67
N ASP A 172 24.99 -4.99 -1.80
CA ASP A 172 24.07 -4.21 -0.96
C ASP A 172 23.21 -3.28 -1.83
N THR A 173 21.90 -3.24 -1.60
CA THR A 173 20.99 -2.34 -2.30
C THR A 173 21.26 -0.87 -1.93
N ALA A 174 20.67 0.09 -2.65
CA ALA A 174 20.74 1.49 -2.21
C ALA A 174 20.12 1.67 -0.82
N ARG A 175 19.05 0.94 -0.52
CA ARG A 175 18.34 0.99 0.77
C ARG A 175 19.19 0.44 1.91
N ASP A 176 19.91 -0.66 1.71
CA ASP A 176 20.82 -1.23 2.73
C ASP A 176 21.95 -0.24 3.09
N LYS A 177 22.51 0.43 2.06
CA LYS A 177 23.53 1.48 2.23
C LYS A 177 22.99 2.69 2.98
N LEU A 178 21.76 3.12 2.68
CA LEU A 178 21.10 4.21 3.42
C LEU A 178 20.82 3.81 4.88
N GLY A 179 20.37 2.58 5.13
CA GLY A 179 20.13 2.07 6.48
C GLY A 179 21.39 2.01 7.34
N ALA A 180 22.52 1.57 6.77
CA ALA A 180 23.82 1.61 7.45
C ALA A 180 24.24 3.05 7.78
N LEU A 181 24.10 3.99 6.84
CA LEU A 181 24.42 5.40 7.05
C LEU A 181 23.51 6.08 8.10
N ILE A 182 22.23 5.72 8.15
CA ILE A 182 21.30 6.17 9.20
C ILE A 182 21.77 5.65 10.56
N ALA A 183 22.17 4.38 10.69
CA ALA A 183 22.66 3.84 11.95
C ALA A 183 23.96 4.52 12.43
N GLU A 184 24.87 4.87 11.52
CA GLU A 184 26.05 5.69 11.82
C GLU A 184 25.67 7.10 12.29
N ALA A 185 24.70 7.72 11.62
CA ALA A 185 24.21 9.06 11.94
C ALA A 185 23.49 9.09 13.30
N GLU A 186 22.63 8.12 13.62
CA GLU A 186 21.91 8.04 14.90
C GLU A 186 22.83 7.85 16.11
N ALA A 187 24.07 7.38 15.91
CA ALA A 187 25.09 7.30 16.95
C ALA A 187 25.74 8.67 17.30
N ILE A 188 25.49 9.73 16.53
CA ILE A 188 26.09 11.05 16.71
C ILE A 188 25.32 11.87 17.75
N ASP A 189 25.96 12.17 18.89
CA ASP A 189 25.43 13.14 19.86
C ASP A 189 25.63 14.57 19.35
N THR A 190 24.59 15.12 18.71
CA THR A 190 24.58 16.46 18.10
C THR A 190 24.82 17.61 19.08
N ARG A 191 24.72 17.35 20.40
CA ARG A 191 25.02 18.33 21.46
C ARG A 191 26.51 18.68 21.57
N LEU A 192 27.38 17.89 20.94
CA LEU A 192 28.83 18.14 20.88
C LEU A 192 29.27 19.06 19.74
N TYR A 193 28.34 19.44 18.85
CA TYR A 193 28.61 20.15 17.60
C TYR A 193 27.87 21.49 17.53
N LYS A 194 28.35 22.40 16.67
CA LYS A 194 27.78 23.74 16.48
C LYS A 194 26.33 23.64 16.03
N VAL A 195 25.49 24.51 16.60
CA VAL A 195 24.03 24.53 16.36
C VAL A 195 23.67 24.61 14.87
N GLN A 196 24.43 25.35 14.07
CA GLN A 196 24.21 25.44 12.62
C GLN A 196 24.33 24.07 11.94
N THR A 197 25.49 23.43 12.08
CA THR A 197 25.79 22.16 11.39
C THR A 197 24.98 21.01 11.97
N SER A 198 24.73 21.02 13.29
CA SER A 198 23.82 20.06 13.95
C SER A 198 22.39 20.16 13.41
N ARG A 199 21.89 21.36 13.08
CA ARG A 199 20.54 21.57 12.51
C ARG A 199 20.45 20.98 11.10
N GLU A 200 21.42 21.30 10.24
CA GLU A 200 21.50 20.79 8.87
C GLU A 200 21.59 19.25 8.85
N PHE A 201 22.44 18.67 9.71
CA PHE A 201 22.53 17.22 9.93
C PHE A 201 21.22 16.60 10.43
N THR A 202 20.54 17.20 11.42
CA THR A 202 19.27 16.66 11.95
C THR A 202 18.18 16.63 10.89
N ILE A 203 18.11 17.66 10.02
CA ILE A 203 17.16 17.71 8.89
C ILE A 203 17.49 16.60 7.88
N ALA A 204 18.76 16.43 7.53
CA ALA A 204 19.19 15.38 6.60
C ALA A 204 18.89 13.97 7.12
N LEU A 205 19.12 13.72 8.42
CA LEU A 205 18.83 12.43 9.07
C LEU A 205 17.32 12.14 9.13
N ALA A 206 16.49 13.16 9.37
CA ALA A 206 15.04 13.04 9.30
C ALA A 206 14.58 12.67 7.88
N SER A 207 15.06 13.37 6.85
CA SER A 207 14.76 13.06 5.45
C SER A 207 15.22 11.65 5.05
N ALA A 208 16.41 11.22 5.50
CA ALA A 208 16.92 9.88 5.29
C ALA A 208 16.03 8.81 5.91
N ASN A 209 15.58 9.01 7.16
CA ASN A 209 14.64 8.10 7.81
C ASN A 209 13.29 8.02 7.06
N THR A 210 12.74 9.13 6.54
CA THR A 210 11.53 9.10 5.72
C THR A 210 11.74 8.30 4.41
N VAL A 211 12.87 8.50 3.73
CA VAL A 211 13.17 7.80 2.46
C VAL A 211 13.48 6.31 2.66
N TYR A 212 14.15 5.95 3.77
CA TYR A 212 14.45 4.54 4.09
C TYR A 212 13.18 3.72 4.33
N ASN A 213 12.21 4.29 5.06
CA ASN A 213 10.96 3.61 5.45
C ASN A 213 9.87 3.58 4.35
N ASN A 214 10.07 4.24 3.21
CA ASN A 214 9.16 4.16 2.06
C ASN A 214 9.70 3.10 1.07
N GLU A 215 8.97 1.99 0.92
CA GLU A 215 9.38 0.84 0.09
C GLU A 215 9.40 1.16 -1.41
N ASN A 216 8.56 2.12 -1.84
CA ASN A 216 8.38 2.56 -3.22
C ASN A 216 9.45 3.57 -3.72
N MET A 217 10.37 4.02 -2.85
CA MET A 217 11.45 4.95 -3.23
C MET A 217 12.41 4.35 -4.26
N LEU A 218 12.69 5.10 -5.33
CA LEU A 218 13.64 4.71 -6.36
C LEU A 218 15.09 4.82 -5.85
N ASP A 219 15.94 3.87 -6.25
CA ASP A 219 17.38 3.86 -5.91
C ASP A 219 18.08 5.21 -6.14
N GLY A 220 17.69 5.98 -7.16
CA GLY A 220 18.22 7.33 -7.39
C GLY A 220 17.94 8.29 -6.22
N GLN A 221 16.69 8.34 -5.75
CA GLN A 221 16.28 9.18 -4.62
C GLN A 221 16.92 8.71 -3.31
N ILE A 222 17.06 7.39 -3.12
CA ILE A 222 17.74 6.78 -1.98
C ILE A 222 19.22 7.18 -1.95
N ASN A 223 19.91 7.09 -3.09
CA ASN A 223 21.32 7.48 -3.21
C ASN A 223 21.54 9.00 -3.06
N ASP A 224 20.68 9.85 -3.64
CA ASP A 224 20.74 11.30 -3.45
C ASP A 224 20.53 11.67 -1.98
N THR A 225 19.57 11.02 -1.30
CA THR A 225 19.33 11.23 0.14
C THR A 225 20.50 10.75 0.99
N ALA A 226 21.11 9.60 0.66
CA ALA A 226 22.32 9.13 1.32
C ALA A 226 23.49 10.12 1.15
N ALA A 227 23.66 10.70 -0.05
CA ALA A 227 24.68 11.72 -0.30
C ALA A 227 24.42 13.01 0.50
N ILE A 228 23.16 13.43 0.66
CA ILE A 228 22.78 14.58 1.50
C ILE A 228 23.11 14.31 2.97
N LEU A 229 22.73 13.15 3.51
CA LEU A 229 23.04 12.76 4.90
C LEU A 229 24.55 12.68 5.15
N SER A 230 25.30 11.98 4.28
CA SER A 230 26.75 11.84 4.38
C SER A 230 27.46 13.20 4.33
N ASN A 231 27.06 14.09 3.42
CA ASN A 231 27.62 15.44 3.33
C ASN A 231 27.27 16.30 4.56
N ALA A 232 26.11 16.10 5.18
CA ALA A 232 25.74 16.81 6.41
C ALA A 232 26.53 16.28 7.63
N MET A 233 26.84 14.98 7.68
CA MET A 233 27.75 14.38 8.67
C MET A 233 29.16 14.96 8.53
N ASP A 234 29.71 15.02 7.32
CA ASP A 234 31.04 15.58 7.02
C ASP A 234 31.18 17.07 7.38
N GLN A 235 30.05 17.80 7.43
CA GLN A 235 30.02 19.23 7.77
C GLN A 235 29.82 19.52 9.26
N LEU A 236 29.70 18.51 10.13
CA LEU A 236 29.58 18.70 11.58
C LEU A 236 30.81 19.35 12.21
N GLU A 237 30.72 20.64 12.54
CA GLU A 237 31.78 21.36 13.25
C GLU A 237 31.64 21.16 14.78
N PRO A 238 32.69 20.71 15.51
CA PRO A 238 32.61 20.55 16.96
C PRO A 238 32.51 21.90 17.69
N LEU A 239 31.86 21.92 18.85
CA LEU A 239 31.82 23.09 19.73
C LEU A 239 33.23 23.46 20.24
N GLY A 240 33.39 24.74 20.59
CA GLY A 240 34.62 25.26 21.20
C GLY A 240 34.81 24.79 22.66
N GLU A 241 35.80 25.37 23.34
CA GLU A 241 35.99 25.15 24.78
C GLU A 241 34.79 25.69 25.57
N ASN A 242 34.07 24.83 26.30
CA ASN A 242 33.01 25.28 27.21
C ASN A 242 33.63 26.05 28.39
N LEU A 243 33.43 27.36 28.40
CA LEU A 243 33.94 28.29 29.40
C LEU A 243 33.21 28.20 30.75
N ALA A 244 32.04 27.56 30.82
CA ALA A 244 31.32 27.27 32.06
C ALA A 244 31.76 25.95 32.72
N LEU A 245 32.53 25.11 32.02
CA LEU A 245 32.97 23.80 32.51
C LEU A 245 33.70 23.90 33.87
N ASN A 246 33.23 23.15 34.85
CA ASN A 246 33.64 23.16 36.27
C ASN A 246 33.47 24.52 36.99
N ALA A 247 32.58 25.39 36.52
CA ALA A 247 32.20 26.61 37.24
C ALA A 247 31.50 26.28 38.57
N SER A 248 31.51 27.22 39.53
CA SER A 248 30.73 27.07 40.75
C SER A 248 29.28 27.48 40.48
N ALA A 249 28.38 26.50 40.36
CA ALA A 249 26.95 26.73 40.12
C ALA A 249 26.11 26.71 41.41
N THR A 250 25.07 27.53 41.48
CA THR A 250 24.04 27.50 42.53
C THR A 250 22.66 27.80 41.95
N ALA A 251 21.64 27.03 42.34
CA ALA A 251 20.26 27.23 41.89
C ALA A 251 19.33 27.67 43.04
N ASN A 252 18.26 28.41 42.71
CA ASN A 252 17.25 28.85 43.69
C ASN A 252 16.22 27.77 44.06
N SER A 253 16.03 26.76 43.19
CA SER A 253 15.26 25.54 43.44
C SER A 253 16.04 24.34 42.89
N THR A 254 15.89 23.18 43.52
CA THR A 254 16.58 21.93 43.14
C THR A 254 15.80 20.75 43.73
N TYR A 255 15.60 19.71 42.94
CA TYR A 255 14.82 18.53 43.34
C TYR A 255 15.41 17.82 44.57
N GLU A 256 14.62 17.70 45.65
CA GLU A 256 14.97 16.93 46.84
C GLU A 256 13.93 15.82 47.06
N GLY A 257 14.19 14.60 46.57
CA GLY A 257 13.18 13.52 46.63
C GLY A 257 13.62 12.06 46.57
N SER A 258 14.82 11.72 46.08
CA SER A 258 15.24 10.32 45.89
C SER A 258 16.56 9.97 46.60
N TYR A 259 16.97 8.69 46.54
CA TYR A 259 18.18 8.17 47.17
C TYR A 259 19.48 8.50 46.40
N ASP A 260 19.39 9.14 45.23
CA ASP A 260 20.52 9.58 44.41
C ASP A 260 20.63 11.11 44.47
N GLN A 261 21.37 11.64 45.43
CA GLN A 261 21.72 13.07 45.46
C GLN A 261 22.89 13.40 44.52
N ASP A 262 23.54 12.37 43.97
CA ASP A 262 24.80 12.47 43.21
C ASP A 262 24.56 12.74 41.71
N SER A 263 23.39 13.27 41.29
CA SER A 263 23.06 13.46 39.85
C SER A 263 22.03 14.56 39.49
N TYR A 264 21.54 15.38 40.45
CA TYR A 264 20.42 16.34 40.23
C TYR A 264 20.63 17.78 40.74
N GLY A 265 21.81 18.08 41.30
CA GLY A 265 22.25 19.42 41.74
C GLY A 265 22.65 20.39 40.63
N ALA A 266 22.85 21.67 40.97
CA ALA A 266 23.22 22.73 40.02
C ALA A 266 24.64 22.53 39.44
N GLU A 267 25.51 21.87 40.20
CA GLU A 267 26.88 21.51 39.83
C GLU A 267 26.96 20.56 38.62
N PHE A 268 25.93 19.74 38.36
CA PHE A 268 25.92 18.82 37.22
C PHE A 268 25.50 19.48 35.92
N ALA A 269 24.95 20.70 35.95
CA ALA A 269 24.68 21.47 34.75
C ALA A 269 25.94 22.21 34.24
N VAL A 270 27.13 21.89 34.75
CA VAL A 270 28.42 22.50 34.37
C VAL A 270 29.60 21.51 34.46
N ASP A 271 29.36 20.20 34.55
CA ASP A 271 30.41 19.22 34.86
C ASP A 271 31.04 18.54 33.63
N GLY A 272 30.49 18.75 32.43
CA GLY A 272 30.91 18.12 31.18
C GLY A 272 30.30 16.75 30.92
N ASN A 273 29.34 16.30 31.73
CA ASN A 273 28.72 14.99 31.62
C ASN A 273 27.22 15.09 31.30
N LEU A 274 26.90 15.00 30.01
CA LEU A 274 25.54 15.01 29.45
C LEU A 274 24.62 13.86 29.93
N GLY A 275 25.10 12.96 30.79
CA GLY A 275 24.32 11.93 31.49
C GLY A 275 23.88 12.31 32.92
N THR A 276 24.40 13.41 33.46
CA THR A 276 23.94 14.04 34.72
C THR A 276 23.22 15.35 34.40
N ARG A 277 22.54 15.96 35.40
CA ARG A 277 21.76 17.19 35.18
C ARG A 277 21.49 17.99 36.44
N TRP A 278 21.08 19.23 36.29
CA TRP A 278 20.25 19.92 37.27
C TRP A 278 18.77 19.62 37.02
N SER A 279 17.99 19.41 38.10
CA SER A 279 16.54 19.30 38.03
C SER A 279 15.85 20.24 39.03
N SER A 280 14.84 20.97 38.59
CA SER A 280 14.03 21.83 39.46
C SER A 280 13.09 21.03 40.37
N ARG A 281 12.53 21.67 41.40
CA ARG A 281 11.30 21.15 42.03
C ARG A 281 10.09 21.48 41.14
N THR A 282 8.99 20.77 41.35
CA THR A 282 7.65 21.24 41.00
C THR A 282 7.31 22.43 41.91
N GLU A 283 7.02 23.59 41.32
CA GLU A 283 6.68 24.84 42.02
C GLU A 283 5.31 25.36 41.52
N GLU A 284 4.81 26.48 42.05
CA GLU A 284 3.54 27.10 41.59
C GLU A 284 3.67 27.79 40.22
N ASP A 285 2.58 27.85 39.44
CA ASP A 285 2.55 28.50 38.12
C ASP A 285 3.08 29.95 38.18
N GLY A 286 4.04 30.26 37.30
CA GLY A 286 4.72 31.57 37.27
C GLY A 286 5.91 31.69 38.22
N PHE A 287 6.36 30.60 38.86
CA PHE A 287 7.66 30.56 39.55
C PHE A 287 8.81 30.82 38.56
N THR A 288 9.85 31.49 39.03
CA THR A 288 11.05 31.80 38.25
C THR A 288 12.25 31.04 38.81
N PHE A 289 12.81 30.15 38.01
CA PHE A 289 14.02 29.41 38.33
C PHE A 289 15.25 30.27 38.03
N GLU A 290 16.28 30.16 38.85
CA GLU A 290 17.52 30.93 38.73
C GLU A 290 18.71 29.99 38.96
N ILE A 291 19.64 29.94 38.00
CA ILE A 291 20.96 29.35 38.17
C ILE A 291 21.99 30.47 38.06
N THR A 292 22.90 30.55 39.01
CA THR A 292 24.03 31.48 39.01
C THR A 292 25.35 30.70 38.93
N LEU A 293 26.22 31.11 38.02
CA LEU A 293 27.56 30.58 37.79
C LEU A 293 28.62 31.60 38.23
N ASP A 294 29.63 31.15 38.98
CA ASP A 294 30.90 31.86 39.17
C ASP A 294 31.99 31.14 38.35
N LEU A 295 32.48 31.80 37.30
CA LEU A 295 33.50 31.28 36.39
C LEU A 295 34.91 31.31 36.99
N GLY A 296 35.07 31.77 38.24
CA GLY A 296 36.33 31.86 38.99
C GLY A 296 37.20 33.08 38.62
N GLU A 297 37.18 33.48 37.36
CA GLU A 297 37.78 34.72 36.84
C GLU A 297 36.97 35.26 35.65
N PRO A 298 37.13 36.53 35.23
CA PRO A 298 36.42 37.07 34.09
C PRO A 298 36.81 36.35 32.78
N LYS A 299 35.82 35.74 32.11
CA LYS A 299 35.97 35.08 30.80
C LYS A 299 35.26 35.88 29.71
N THR A 300 35.76 35.80 28.47
CA THR A 300 35.15 36.44 27.30
C THR A 300 34.27 35.44 26.56
N PHE A 301 33.01 35.78 26.30
CA PHE A 301 32.03 34.93 25.62
C PHE A 301 31.00 35.78 24.87
N ASN A 302 30.35 35.19 23.86
CA ASN A 302 29.24 35.77 23.12
C ASN A 302 28.03 34.82 22.97
N GLN A 303 28.17 33.55 23.36
CA GLN A 303 27.14 32.53 23.24
C GLN A 303 26.95 31.79 24.56
N LEU A 304 25.69 31.51 24.89
CA LEU A 304 25.23 30.63 25.97
C LEU A 304 24.43 29.50 25.33
N ILE A 305 24.72 28.24 25.63
CA ILE A 305 23.91 27.10 25.18
C ILE A 305 23.37 26.36 26.40
N LEU A 306 22.06 26.11 26.44
CA LEU A 306 21.44 25.20 27.40
C LEU A 306 21.16 23.86 26.71
N PHE A 307 21.49 22.74 27.35
CA PHE A 307 21.21 21.39 26.84
C PHE A 307 20.17 20.69 27.72
N GLU A 308 19.08 20.22 27.12
CA GLU A 308 18.06 19.38 27.78
C GLU A 308 18.07 17.98 27.17
N THR A 309 17.91 16.94 28.00
CA THR A 309 17.61 15.59 27.49
C THR A 309 16.26 15.65 26.73
N PRO A 310 16.16 15.11 25.50
CA PRO A 310 14.96 15.27 24.65
C PRO A 310 13.61 14.82 25.23
N ALA A 311 13.59 14.01 26.30
CA ALA A 311 12.36 13.64 27.01
C ALA A 311 11.82 14.74 27.96
N TYR A 312 12.58 15.82 28.16
CA TYR A 312 12.24 16.94 29.04
C TYR A 312 12.17 18.29 28.30
N SER A 313 12.44 18.33 26.99
CA SER A 313 12.46 19.58 26.22
C SER A 313 11.09 20.24 26.06
N GLY A 314 11.07 21.53 25.71
CA GLY A 314 9.85 22.33 25.54
C GLY A 314 9.20 22.74 26.88
N ARG A 315 9.84 22.41 28.01
CA ARG A 315 9.40 22.80 29.36
C ARG A 315 9.84 24.21 29.73
N ILE A 316 10.98 24.67 29.22
CA ILE A 316 11.46 26.04 29.40
C ILE A 316 10.67 26.95 28.44
N GLN A 317 10.09 28.00 28.99
CA GLN A 317 9.20 28.95 28.28
C GLN A 317 9.85 30.31 28.00
N MET A 318 10.95 30.62 28.71
CA MET A 318 11.69 31.88 28.63
C MET A 318 13.06 31.68 29.27
N ILE A 319 14.10 32.30 28.70
CA ILE A 319 15.45 32.40 29.28
C ILE A 319 15.85 33.88 29.30
N ASP A 320 16.22 34.39 30.47
CA ASP A 320 16.89 35.69 30.64
C ASP A 320 18.30 35.46 31.21
N ALA A 321 19.31 35.84 30.45
CA ALA A 321 20.72 35.71 30.78
C ALA A 321 21.30 37.09 31.13
N GLN A 322 21.81 37.20 32.36
CA GLN A 322 22.37 38.41 32.94
C GLN A 322 23.82 38.16 33.38
N VAL A 323 24.63 39.21 33.38
CA VAL A 323 26.07 39.10 33.66
C VAL A 323 26.53 40.08 34.74
N SER A 324 27.62 39.74 35.45
CA SER A 324 28.16 40.59 36.51
C SER A 324 29.69 40.44 36.69
N ASP A 325 30.32 41.53 37.12
CA ASP A 325 31.72 41.56 37.56
C ASP A 325 31.89 41.15 39.03
N ASN A 326 30.80 41.07 39.81
CA ASN A 326 30.87 40.96 41.28
C ASN A 326 29.76 40.12 41.95
N GLY A 327 28.90 39.45 41.16
CA GLY A 327 27.82 38.58 41.65
C GLY A 327 26.68 39.31 42.40
N THR A 328 26.65 40.65 42.40
CA THR A 328 25.66 41.45 43.14
C THR A 328 25.05 42.60 42.34
N SER A 329 25.75 43.07 41.31
CA SER A 329 25.32 44.14 40.40
C SER A 329 25.21 43.55 39.00
N TRP A 330 23.98 43.31 38.54
CA TRP A 330 23.69 42.56 37.32
C TRP A 330 23.36 43.49 36.16
N GLU A 331 23.78 43.10 34.96
CA GLU A 331 23.51 43.75 33.68
C GLU A 331 22.79 42.75 32.78
N ASP A 332 21.69 43.16 32.14
CA ASP A 332 20.97 42.33 31.17
C ASP A 332 21.86 42.10 29.95
N TRP A 333 22.00 40.84 29.50
CA TRP A 333 22.88 40.49 28.38
C TRP A 333 22.11 39.91 27.19
N ARG A 334 21.28 38.89 27.41
CA ARG A 334 20.40 38.33 26.38
C ARG A 334 19.13 37.73 26.98
N MET A 335 17.98 37.96 26.36
CA MET A 335 16.71 37.38 26.74
C MET A 335 16.06 36.77 25.51
N ASP A 336 15.49 35.57 25.66
CA ASP A 336 14.64 34.88 24.70
C ASP A 336 13.34 34.45 25.42
N ALA A 337 12.19 34.61 24.75
CA ALA A 337 10.86 34.60 25.35
C ALA A 337 9.83 33.73 24.61
N GLU A 338 10.28 32.92 23.65
CA GLU A 338 9.42 32.03 22.84
C GLU A 338 9.76 30.56 23.09
N HIS A 339 9.01 29.62 22.49
CA HIS A 339 9.06 28.20 22.85
C HIS A 339 10.43 27.56 22.52
N ILE A 340 11.06 26.95 23.53
CA ILE A 340 12.49 26.64 23.49
C ILE A 340 12.75 25.15 23.19
N PRO A 341 13.55 24.81 22.17
CA PRO A 341 13.88 23.43 21.83
C PRO A 341 14.95 22.85 22.77
N SER A 342 15.13 21.52 22.70
CA SER A 342 16.06 20.73 23.53
C SER A 342 17.54 21.18 23.56
N THR A 343 17.95 22.09 22.70
CA THR A 343 19.25 22.77 22.76
C THR A 343 19.08 24.24 22.39
N SER A 344 19.34 25.12 23.35
CA SER A 344 18.96 26.53 23.32
C SER A 344 20.20 27.43 23.31
N SER A 345 20.63 27.91 22.14
CA SER A 345 21.72 28.87 21.98
C SER A 345 21.18 30.29 22.04
N LEU A 346 21.61 31.07 23.03
CA LEU A 346 21.40 32.52 23.13
C LEU A 346 22.68 33.22 22.68
N VAL A 347 22.59 34.11 21.70
CA VAL A 347 23.75 34.85 21.18
C VAL A 347 23.62 36.35 21.48
N GLY A 348 24.57 36.85 22.26
CA GLY A 348 24.68 38.25 22.66
C GLY A 348 25.85 38.96 21.99
N GLY A 349 26.03 40.24 22.34
CA GLY A 349 27.30 40.91 22.07
C GLY A 349 28.43 40.28 22.90
N GLU A 350 29.65 40.28 22.37
CA GLU A 350 30.85 39.82 23.11
C GLU A 350 31.00 40.60 24.42
N VAL A 351 31.03 39.88 25.54
CA VAL A 351 31.20 40.42 26.89
C VAL A 351 32.36 39.73 27.60
N THR A 352 32.94 40.40 28.61
CA THR A 352 33.96 39.80 29.48
C THR A 352 33.57 40.00 30.93
N LYS A 353 33.12 38.92 31.59
CA LYS A 353 32.46 38.94 32.91
C LYS A 353 32.80 37.67 33.69
N GLN A 354 32.72 37.72 35.03
CA GLN A 354 33.03 36.56 35.90
C GLN A 354 31.77 35.78 36.31
N TYR A 355 30.64 36.46 36.43
CA TYR A 355 29.40 35.87 36.89
C TYR A 355 28.36 35.89 35.78
N VAL A 356 27.65 34.77 35.62
CA VAL A 356 26.50 34.64 34.72
C VAL A 356 25.32 34.14 35.54
N ARG A 357 24.15 34.72 35.32
CA ARG A 357 22.89 34.28 35.90
C ARG A 357 21.93 33.97 34.77
N ILE A 358 21.29 32.81 34.86
CA ILE A 358 20.34 32.28 33.90
C ILE A 358 19.01 32.15 34.64
N THR A 359 18.04 32.94 34.22
CA THR A 359 16.70 33.05 34.78
C THR A 359 15.72 32.38 33.82
N MET A 360 14.88 31.48 34.31
CA MET A 360 14.01 30.63 33.49
C MET A 360 12.59 30.55 34.05
N THR A 361 11.60 30.40 33.18
CA THR A 361 10.22 30.04 33.58
C THR A 361 9.76 28.77 32.88
N GLY A 362 8.86 28.03 33.50
CA GLY A 362 8.32 26.77 32.98
C GLY A 362 7.90 25.85 34.11
N ASN A 363 7.85 24.53 33.86
CA ASN A 363 7.46 23.54 34.87
C ASN A 363 8.37 22.30 34.81
N GLU A 364 8.84 21.84 35.98
CA GLU A 364 9.75 20.68 36.13
C GLU A 364 10.93 20.71 35.14
N LEU A 365 11.74 21.78 35.24
CA LEU A 365 12.87 22.06 34.33
C LEU A 365 14.05 21.12 34.60
N ASN A 366 14.76 20.76 33.54
CA ASN A 366 15.94 19.89 33.59
C ASN A 366 17.02 20.46 32.66
N LEU A 367 18.26 20.60 33.13
CA LEU A 367 19.40 21.00 32.30
C LEU A 367 20.50 19.98 32.47
N ASP A 368 20.84 19.26 31.39
CA ASP A 368 21.96 18.32 31.38
C ASP A 368 23.30 19.08 31.43
N GLU A 369 23.43 20.21 30.72
CA GLU A 369 24.68 20.99 30.64
C GLU A 369 24.41 22.46 30.28
N ILE A 370 25.33 23.35 30.66
CA ILE A 370 25.31 24.79 30.34
C ILE A 370 26.65 25.13 29.69
N GLY A 371 26.60 25.41 28.39
CA GLY A 371 27.73 25.87 27.60
C GLY A 371 27.89 27.39 27.61
N LEU A 372 29.11 27.89 27.81
CA LEU A 372 29.48 29.27 27.46
C LEU A 372 30.59 29.23 26.42
N TYR A 373 30.41 29.92 25.30
CA TYR A 373 31.36 29.88 24.17
C TYR A 373 31.67 31.29 23.65
N ASN A 374 32.84 31.42 23.01
CA ASN A 374 33.20 32.61 22.24
C ASN A 374 33.43 32.20 20.78
N ASP A 375 32.36 32.15 20.00
CA ASP A 375 32.37 31.73 18.60
C ASP A 375 31.86 32.87 17.72
N ALA A 376 32.70 33.31 16.77
CA ALA A 376 32.37 34.40 15.86
C ALA A 376 31.24 34.04 14.87
N ASP A 377 31.05 32.74 14.64
CA ASP A 377 30.03 32.17 13.77
C ASP A 377 28.83 31.63 14.58
N ALA A 378 28.76 31.97 15.88
CA ALA A 378 27.65 31.58 16.75
C ALA A 378 26.31 32.09 16.19
N ILE A 379 25.45 31.16 15.78
CA ILE A 379 24.04 31.44 15.55
C ILE A 379 23.28 31.30 16.86
N GLU A 380 22.34 32.21 17.07
CA GLU A 380 21.29 31.99 18.05
C GLU A 380 20.48 30.77 17.62
N THR A 381 19.92 30.01 18.56
CA THR A 381 18.79 29.14 18.28
C THR A 381 17.59 30.05 18.08
N THR A 382 17.60 30.80 16.98
CA THR A 382 16.35 31.21 16.39
C THR A 382 15.59 29.94 16.13
N TYR A 383 14.39 29.92 16.68
CA TYR A 383 13.23 29.23 16.16
C TYR A 383 13.40 28.79 14.68
N ILE A 384 13.03 27.55 14.31
CA ILE A 384 12.97 27.11 12.90
C ILE A 384 11.81 27.84 12.21
N THR A 385 12.07 29.09 11.83
CA THR A 385 11.19 30.06 11.14
C THR A 385 11.94 30.83 10.05
N ASP A 386 13.10 30.33 9.61
CA ASP A 386 13.52 30.55 8.21
C ASP A 386 12.53 29.80 7.29
N LYS A 387 11.29 30.30 7.23
CA LYS A 387 10.30 30.01 6.20
C LYS A 387 11.04 30.04 4.87
N ARG A 388 10.85 29.03 4.00
CA ARG A 388 11.62 28.91 2.75
C ARG A 388 11.62 30.27 2.06
N PRO A 389 12.78 30.86 1.72
CA PRO A 389 12.85 32.23 1.24
C PRO A 389 11.84 32.45 0.13
N ILE A 390 10.89 33.36 0.36
CA ILE A 390 9.76 33.58 -0.55
C ILE A 390 10.33 33.94 -1.92
N ASP A 391 10.08 33.10 -2.93
CA ASP A 391 10.49 33.41 -4.29
C ASP A 391 9.70 34.64 -4.76
N PRO A 392 10.36 35.75 -5.14
CA PRO A 392 9.68 36.93 -5.64
C PRO A 392 8.95 36.67 -6.97
N ASN A 393 9.22 35.55 -7.65
CA ASN A 393 8.61 35.16 -8.92
C ASN A 393 7.42 34.18 -8.75
N TRP A 394 7.06 33.79 -7.52
CA TRP A 394 5.85 32.98 -7.29
C TRP A 394 4.59 33.73 -7.76
N ILE A 395 3.67 33.01 -8.39
CA ILE A 395 2.32 33.51 -8.69
C ILE A 395 1.61 33.77 -7.36
N LYS A 396 1.01 34.95 -7.21
CA LYS A 396 0.34 35.39 -5.97
C LYS A 396 -1.08 35.87 -6.27
N PRO A 397 -2.00 35.78 -5.29
CA PRO A 397 -3.30 36.41 -5.41
C PRO A 397 -3.16 37.91 -5.71
N ILE A 398 -3.89 38.39 -6.71
CA ILE A 398 -3.79 39.78 -7.17
C ILE A 398 -4.85 40.62 -6.42
N PRO A 399 -4.46 41.69 -5.70
CA PRO A 399 -5.40 42.62 -5.09
C PRO A 399 -6.38 43.21 -6.11
N SER A 400 -7.67 43.17 -5.78
CA SER A 400 -8.76 43.71 -6.60
C SER A 400 -10.01 43.93 -5.76
N GLU A 401 -10.80 44.96 -6.08
CA GLU A 401 -12.16 45.15 -5.52
C GLU A 401 -13.26 44.50 -6.38
N ALA A 402 -12.88 43.88 -7.50
CA ALA A 402 -13.77 43.23 -8.46
C ALA A 402 -13.31 41.80 -8.78
N ALA A 403 -14.26 40.93 -9.14
CA ALA A 403 -13.98 39.56 -9.56
C ALA A 403 -13.02 39.52 -10.75
N ASN A 404 -12.00 38.67 -10.67
CA ASN A 404 -11.21 38.27 -11.83
C ASN A 404 -11.98 37.21 -12.66
N THR A 405 -11.51 36.91 -13.87
CA THR A 405 -12.23 36.02 -14.79
C THR A 405 -12.40 34.59 -14.25
N TYR A 406 -11.45 34.07 -13.46
CA TYR A 406 -11.58 32.75 -12.85
C TYR A 406 -12.59 32.72 -11.69
N GLN A 407 -12.67 33.82 -10.91
CA GLN A 407 -13.72 33.99 -9.90
C GLN A 407 -15.12 34.08 -10.55
N LEU A 408 -15.24 34.72 -11.71
CA LEU A 408 -16.47 34.71 -12.53
C LEU A 408 -16.80 33.28 -13.02
N ARG A 409 -15.80 32.49 -13.45
CA ARG A 409 -16.00 31.08 -13.82
C ARG A 409 -16.54 30.26 -12.64
N LYS A 410 -16.01 30.44 -11.42
CA LYS A 410 -16.55 29.79 -10.21
C LYS A 410 -17.98 30.27 -9.88
N GLN A 411 -18.27 31.57 -9.99
CA GLN A 411 -19.63 32.09 -9.80
C GLN A 411 -20.64 31.46 -10.77
N GLU A 412 -20.26 31.20 -12.02
CA GLU A 412 -21.14 30.55 -13.01
C GLU A 412 -21.41 29.07 -12.68
N LEU A 413 -20.54 28.39 -11.92
CA LEU A 413 -20.83 27.03 -11.45
C LEU A 413 -22.06 27.02 -10.55
N GLY A 414 -22.19 27.98 -9.63
CA GLY A 414 -23.38 28.25 -8.82
C GLY A 414 -23.77 27.18 -7.79
N TYR A 415 -23.94 25.92 -8.21
CA TYR A 415 -24.47 24.82 -7.41
C TYR A 415 -23.71 23.51 -7.63
N GLY A 416 -23.27 22.88 -6.55
CA GLY A 416 -22.40 21.70 -6.56
C GLY A 416 -22.75 20.66 -5.49
N MET A 417 -22.10 19.50 -5.57
CA MET A 417 -22.11 18.47 -4.53
C MET A 417 -20.83 18.53 -3.71
N PHE A 418 -20.90 18.23 -2.42
CA PHE A 418 -19.73 17.88 -1.61
C PHE A 418 -19.82 16.38 -1.26
N ILE A 419 -18.71 15.65 -1.32
CA ILE A 419 -18.63 14.22 -1.03
C ILE A 419 -17.59 14.00 0.06
N HIS A 420 -18.05 13.59 1.24
CA HIS A 420 -17.21 13.04 2.31
C HIS A 420 -17.32 11.51 2.30
N TYR A 421 -16.21 10.85 1.96
CA TYR A 421 -16.09 9.40 1.90
C TYR A 421 -14.65 8.96 2.23
N GLY A 422 -14.49 7.89 3.02
CA GLY A 422 -13.18 7.40 3.45
C GLY A 422 -13.29 6.48 4.67
N VAL A 423 -12.18 6.22 5.38
CA VAL A 423 -12.14 5.35 6.58
C VAL A 423 -13.17 5.75 7.65
N ASN A 424 -13.51 7.04 7.75
CA ASN A 424 -14.49 7.56 8.70
C ASN A 424 -15.91 7.01 8.45
N THR A 425 -16.30 6.74 7.20
CA THR A 425 -17.56 6.07 6.85
C THR A 425 -17.63 4.67 7.46
N PHE A 426 -16.51 3.93 7.45
CA PHE A 426 -16.43 2.57 7.96
C PHE A 426 -16.25 2.50 9.49
N THR A 427 -15.53 3.45 10.08
CA THR A 427 -15.40 3.57 11.55
C THR A 427 -16.60 4.22 12.23
N ASN A 428 -17.56 4.78 11.47
CA ASN A 428 -18.73 5.49 11.97
C ASN A 428 -18.35 6.74 12.80
N ASN A 429 -17.34 7.47 12.35
CA ASN A 429 -16.86 8.72 12.96
C ASN A 429 -17.02 9.89 11.99
N GLU A 430 -17.04 11.12 12.53
CA GLU A 430 -16.88 12.34 11.72
C GLU A 430 -15.40 12.63 11.46
N TRP A 431 -14.58 12.51 12.51
CA TRP A 431 -13.13 12.66 12.47
C TRP A 431 -12.50 11.35 12.93
N GLY A 432 -11.62 10.78 12.11
CA GLY A 432 -10.81 9.62 12.48
C GLY A 432 -9.70 9.99 13.47
N SER A 433 -8.91 9.00 13.85
CA SER A 433 -7.79 9.15 14.78
C SER A 433 -6.44 9.36 14.08
N GLY A 434 -6.33 9.03 12.80
CA GLY A 434 -5.07 8.87 12.05
C GLY A 434 -4.32 7.58 12.35
N SER A 435 -4.89 6.70 13.18
CA SER A 435 -4.35 5.36 13.49
C SER A 435 -5.16 4.24 12.84
N GLU A 436 -6.11 4.59 11.98
CA GLU A 436 -6.88 3.64 11.19
C GLU A 436 -5.97 2.81 10.28
N ASP A 437 -6.18 1.50 10.24
CA ASP A 437 -5.51 0.62 9.28
C ASP A 437 -6.12 0.88 7.88
N PRO A 438 -5.34 0.96 6.79
CA PRO A 438 -5.89 1.08 5.43
C PRO A 438 -6.97 0.05 5.10
N SER A 439 -6.90 -1.17 5.66
CA SER A 439 -7.90 -2.23 5.47
C SER A 439 -9.27 -1.93 6.11
N VAL A 440 -9.40 -0.82 6.85
CA VAL A 440 -10.68 -0.30 7.36
C VAL A 440 -11.52 0.29 6.23
N PHE A 441 -10.89 0.86 5.20
CA PHE A 441 -11.57 1.24 3.97
C PHE A 441 -11.94 -0.05 3.21
N ASN A 442 -13.20 -0.46 3.27
CA ASN A 442 -13.60 -1.77 2.76
C ASN A 442 -14.99 -1.72 2.09
N PRO A 443 -15.13 -0.94 1.00
CA PRO A 443 -16.35 -0.97 0.20
C PRO A 443 -16.53 -2.34 -0.44
N ASN A 444 -17.77 -2.73 -0.69
CA ASN A 444 -18.07 -3.91 -1.50
C ASN A 444 -17.79 -3.62 -3.00
N PRO A 445 -16.84 -4.33 -3.65
CA PRO A 445 -16.52 -4.08 -5.06
C PRO A 445 -17.69 -4.29 -6.03
N GLU A 446 -18.70 -5.10 -5.66
CA GLU A 446 -19.90 -5.30 -6.50
C GLU A 446 -20.86 -4.10 -6.49
N THR A 447 -20.73 -3.19 -5.52
CA THR A 447 -21.64 -2.04 -5.35
C THR A 447 -20.95 -0.68 -5.34
N TYR A 448 -19.63 -0.63 -5.16
CA TYR A 448 -18.84 0.60 -5.23
C TYR A 448 -18.97 1.26 -6.60
N ASP A 449 -19.48 2.48 -6.64
CA ASP A 449 -19.81 3.17 -7.89
C ASP A 449 -19.70 4.71 -7.73
N PRO A 450 -18.49 5.29 -7.94
CA PRO A 450 -18.31 6.75 -8.02
C PRO A 450 -19.03 7.39 -9.21
N GLU A 451 -19.32 6.64 -10.28
CA GLU A 451 -20.12 7.12 -11.40
C GLU A 451 -21.55 7.43 -10.95
N GLN A 452 -22.13 6.64 -10.03
CA GLN A 452 -23.40 6.95 -9.38
C GLN A 452 -23.40 8.34 -8.75
N TRP A 453 -22.33 8.71 -8.03
CA TRP A 453 -22.25 9.99 -7.33
C TRP A 453 -22.24 11.15 -8.34
N ALA A 454 -21.44 11.01 -9.41
CA ALA A 454 -21.40 11.97 -10.50
C ALA A 454 -22.73 12.07 -11.27
N LYS A 455 -23.39 10.93 -11.53
CA LYS A 455 -24.74 10.89 -12.12
C LYS A 455 -25.74 11.61 -11.23
N THR A 456 -25.74 11.34 -9.92
CA THR A 456 -26.67 11.98 -8.98
C THR A 456 -26.46 13.50 -8.92
N ALA A 457 -25.21 13.98 -8.87
CA ALA A 457 -24.93 15.42 -8.96
C ALA A 457 -25.45 16.02 -10.29
N TRP A 458 -25.14 15.38 -11.41
CA TRP A 458 -25.61 15.82 -12.72
C TRP A 458 -27.14 15.87 -12.83
N GLU A 459 -27.85 14.82 -12.37
CA GLU A 459 -29.32 14.75 -12.35
C GLU A 459 -29.96 15.75 -11.37
N ALA A 460 -29.26 16.08 -10.28
CA ALA A 460 -29.64 17.15 -9.36
C ALA A 460 -29.54 18.57 -9.95
N GLY A 461 -29.00 18.72 -11.17
CA GLY A 461 -28.73 20.02 -11.76
C GLY A 461 -27.46 20.70 -11.23
N MET A 462 -26.61 19.96 -10.49
CA MET A 462 -25.32 20.46 -10.03
C MET A 462 -24.32 20.52 -11.19
N ASN A 463 -23.34 21.40 -11.07
CA ASN A 463 -22.40 21.77 -12.12
C ASN A 463 -20.94 21.36 -11.82
N TYR A 464 -20.67 21.01 -10.57
CA TYR A 464 -19.38 20.57 -10.07
C TYR A 464 -19.54 19.70 -8.82
N ILE A 465 -18.48 18.97 -8.47
CA ILE A 465 -18.38 18.16 -7.25
C ILE A 465 -17.09 18.53 -6.55
N VAL A 466 -17.14 18.70 -5.23
CA VAL A 466 -15.96 18.72 -4.35
C VAL A 466 -15.85 17.35 -3.67
N LEU A 467 -14.74 16.65 -3.87
CA LEU A 467 -14.45 15.35 -3.21
C LEU A 467 -13.35 15.54 -2.16
N ILE A 468 -13.50 14.95 -0.97
CA ILE A 468 -12.38 14.82 -0.04
C ILE A 468 -11.33 13.86 -0.62
N THR A 469 -10.13 14.38 -0.90
CA THR A 469 -8.97 13.59 -1.32
C THR A 469 -8.18 13.08 -0.13
N LYS A 470 -8.19 13.84 0.98
CA LYS A 470 -7.67 13.47 2.28
C LYS A 470 -8.36 14.31 3.35
N HIS A 471 -8.81 13.70 4.44
CA HIS A 471 -9.43 14.38 5.58
C HIS A 471 -8.48 14.38 6.80
N HIS A 472 -8.88 14.94 7.95
CA HIS A 472 -8.00 15.16 9.11
C HIS A 472 -7.27 13.90 9.60
N ASP A 473 -7.88 12.73 9.44
CA ASP A 473 -7.29 11.41 9.71
C ASP A 473 -6.03 11.14 8.87
N GLY A 474 -5.85 11.77 7.72
CA GLY A 474 -4.67 11.59 6.87
C GLY A 474 -4.82 10.48 5.82
N PHE A 475 -5.95 9.78 5.75
CA PHE A 475 -6.16 8.73 4.76
C PHE A 475 -6.34 9.29 3.35
N ALA A 476 -5.42 8.98 2.44
CA ALA A 476 -5.46 9.45 1.06
C ALA A 476 -6.41 8.60 0.20
N MET A 477 -7.39 9.23 -0.44
CA MET A 477 -8.41 8.63 -1.30
C MET A 477 -7.93 8.40 -2.75
N PHE A 478 -6.61 8.41 -2.97
CA PHE A 478 -5.93 8.36 -4.28
C PHE A 478 -4.54 7.72 -4.15
N ASP A 479 -3.92 7.28 -5.26
CA ASP A 479 -2.63 6.55 -5.24
C ASP A 479 -1.39 7.45 -5.08
N THR A 480 -1.31 8.12 -3.93
CA THR A 480 -0.13 8.92 -3.57
C THR A 480 1.14 8.07 -3.41
N GLN A 481 2.27 8.59 -3.86
CA GLN A 481 3.60 7.96 -3.68
C GLN A 481 4.26 8.35 -2.34
N TYR A 482 3.65 9.28 -1.59
CA TYR A 482 4.25 9.89 -0.41
C TYR A 482 3.75 9.31 0.93
N SER A 483 2.75 8.44 0.93
CA SER A 483 2.23 7.78 2.14
C SER A 483 1.65 6.40 1.82
N GLU A 484 1.90 5.43 2.70
CA GLU A 484 1.25 4.11 2.66
C GLU A 484 -0.15 4.12 3.30
N HIS A 485 -0.56 5.22 3.94
CA HIS A 485 -1.90 5.40 4.51
C HIS A 485 -2.88 5.90 3.44
N LYS A 486 -3.11 5.05 2.43
CA LYS A 486 -3.86 5.37 1.20
C LYS A 486 -4.83 4.27 0.77
N VAL A 487 -5.75 4.62 -0.14
CA VAL A 487 -6.87 3.79 -0.58
C VAL A 487 -6.43 2.54 -1.35
N THR A 488 -5.38 2.62 -2.16
CA THR A 488 -4.81 1.49 -2.90
C THR A 488 -4.17 0.44 -2.01
N ASN A 489 -3.86 0.79 -0.75
CA ASN A 489 -3.32 -0.12 0.25
C ASN A 489 -4.40 -0.79 1.11
N CYS A 490 -5.68 -0.70 0.76
CA CYS A 490 -6.78 -1.26 1.56
C CYS A 490 -6.91 -2.79 1.55
N GLY A 491 -6.03 -3.50 0.83
CA GLY A 491 -5.93 -4.97 0.88
C GLY A 491 -6.92 -5.73 0.01
N HIS A 492 -7.49 -5.09 -1.02
CA HIS A 492 -8.29 -5.76 -2.07
C HIS A 492 -7.41 -6.09 -3.27
N GLU A 493 -6.95 -7.33 -3.38
CA GLU A 493 -6.17 -7.80 -4.53
C GLU A 493 -6.97 -7.67 -5.84
N GLY A 494 -6.38 -7.01 -6.85
CA GLY A 494 -6.97 -6.88 -8.19
C GLY A 494 -8.11 -5.86 -8.34
N VAL A 495 -8.37 -5.03 -7.32
CA VAL A 495 -9.33 -3.91 -7.41
C VAL A 495 -8.62 -2.60 -7.19
N ASP A 496 -8.57 -1.76 -8.21
CA ASP A 496 -8.12 -0.38 -8.07
C ASP A 496 -9.24 0.47 -7.45
N PHE A 497 -8.89 1.21 -6.41
CA PHE A 497 -9.77 2.08 -5.65
C PHE A 497 -9.30 3.54 -5.64
N ASP A 498 -8.51 4.01 -6.61
CA ASP A 498 -8.30 5.46 -6.76
C ASP A 498 -9.65 6.17 -7.04
N VAL A 499 -10.21 6.70 -5.95
CA VAL A 499 -11.55 7.32 -5.94
C VAL A 499 -11.52 8.65 -6.68
N VAL A 500 -10.34 9.29 -6.76
CA VAL A 500 -10.16 10.57 -7.45
C VAL A 500 -10.09 10.33 -8.96
N GLU A 501 -9.38 9.30 -9.47
CA GLU A 501 -9.40 8.95 -10.91
C GLU A 501 -10.82 8.53 -11.32
N ALA A 502 -11.45 7.59 -10.59
CA ALA A 502 -12.79 7.11 -10.91
C ALA A 502 -13.85 8.24 -10.93
N LEU A 503 -13.78 9.19 -9.98
CA LEU A 503 -14.70 10.33 -9.97
C LEU A 503 -14.33 11.38 -11.02
N ALA A 504 -13.06 11.59 -11.34
CA ALA A 504 -12.62 12.50 -12.41
C ALA A 504 -13.14 12.04 -13.78
N GLU A 505 -12.99 10.76 -14.10
CA GLU A 505 -13.54 10.17 -15.32
C GLU A 505 -15.07 10.34 -15.39
N ALA A 506 -15.78 10.10 -14.27
CA ALA A 506 -17.23 10.25 -14.21
C ALA A 506 -17.68 11.72 -14.33
N CYS A 507 -16.98 12.67 -13.69
CA CYS A 507 -17.20 14.11 -13.86
C CYS A 507 -17.04 14.52 -15.33
N HIS A 508 -15.98 14.05 -16.00
CA HIS A 508 -15.76 14.28 -17.42
C HIS A 508 -16.87 13.66 -18.29
N LYS A 509 -17.29 12.43 -17.99
CA LYS A 509 -18.38 11.71 -18.68
C LYS A 509 -19.71 12.48 -18.68
N TYR A 510 -20.08 13.06 -17.54
CA TYR A 510 -21.30 13.87 -17.37
C TYR A 510 -21.12 15.37 -17.68
N GLY A 511 -19.89 15.81 -17.93
CA GLY A 511 -19.59 17.20 -18.25
C GLY A 511 -19.88 18.17 -17.10
N ILE A 512 -19.54 17.75 -15.88
CA ILE A 512 -19.52 18.56 -14.65
C ILE A 512 -18.07 18.70 -14.17
N ARG A 513 -17.71 19.80 -13.51
CA ARG A 513 -16.31 20.03 -13.09
C ARG A 513 -15.95 19.28 -11.80
N LEU A 514 -14.68 18.93 -11.64
CA LEU A 514 -14.14 18.37 -10.40
C LEU A 514 -13.41 19.45 -9.59
N GLY A 515 -13.74 19.53 -8.32
CA GLY A 515 -13.00 20.23 -7.27
C GLY A 515 -12.54 19.23 -6.22
N LEU A 516 -11.46 19.55 -5.54
CA LEU A 516 -10.80 18.68 -4.58
C LEU A 516 -10.71 19.37 -3.22
N TYR A 517 -11.07 18.66 -2.17
CA TYR A 517 -10.78 19.04 -0.79
C TYR A 517 -9.53 18.29 -0.33
N TYR A 518 -8.66 18.98 0.40
CA TYR A 518 -7.45 18.41 0.98
C TYR A 518 -7.25 18.97 2.39
N SER A 519 -7.24 18.10 3.40
CA SER A 519 -6.86 18.53 4.74
C SER A 519 -5.36 18.74 4.84
N ILE A 520 -4.96 19.96 5.19
CA ILE A 520 -3.58 20.29 5.54
C ILE A 520 -3.29 19.98 7.01
N TRP A 521 -4.28 19.54 7.79
CA TRP A 521 -4.08 18.85 9.06
C TRP A 521 -4.10 17.33 8.81
N ASP A 522 -3.09 16.61 9.29
CA ASP A 522 -2.93 15.18 9.07
C ASP A 522 -2.53 14.49 10.39
N MET A 523 -3.49 13.78 10.97
CA MET A 523 -3.32 13.08 12.24
C MET A 523 -2.53 11.76 12.10
N ASN A 524 -2.41 11.21 10.90
CA ASN A 524 -1.54 10.06 10.65
C ASN A 524 -0.07 10.49 10.65
N TRP A 525 0.25 11.62 10.01
CA TRP A 525 1.57 12.24 10.08
C TRP A 525 1.96 12.55 11.53
N GLU A 526 1.06 13.16 12.32
CA GLU A 526 1.29 13.47 13.74
C GLU A 526 1.72 12.27 14.59
N GLN A 527 1.26 11.06 14.25
CA GLN A 527 1.54 9.82 15.00
C GLN A 527 2.73 9.03 14.48
N THR A 528 2.99 9.07 13.18
CA THR A 528 4.04 8.29 12.52
C THR A 528 5.43 8.93 12.64
N HIS A 529 5.49 10.25 12.85
CA HIS A 529 6.75 10.99 12.97
C HIS A 529 7.06 11.29 14.45
N PRO A 530 8.14 10.74 15.04
CA PRO A 530 8.35 10.83 16.48
C PRO A 530 8.53 12.28 16.96
N LYS A 531 7.70 12.64 17.94
CA LYS A 531 7.52 13.96 18.60
C LYS A 531 6.56 14.95 17.94
N SER A 532 5.96 14.69 16.77
CA SER A 532 4.89 15.56 16.23
C SER A 532 3.55 15.50 17.01
N ASN A 533 3.58 15.11 18.28
CA ASN A 533 2.51 15.37 19.23
C ASN A 533 2.31 16.89 19.27
N TYR A 534 1.20 17.37 18.71
CA TYR A 534 1.01 18.75 18.27
C TYR A 534 1.79 19.09 17.00
N VAL A 535 1.05 19.52 15.98
CA VAL A 535 1.50 20.29 14.81
C VAL A 535 2.13 21.65 15.18
N ASP A 536 2.49 21.86 16.46
CA ASP A 536 3.17 23.03 16.99
C ASP A 536 4.70 22.85 17.07
N GLU A 537 5.23 21.62 16.95
CA GLU A 537 6.66 21.35 16.78
C GLU A 537 7.16 21.78 15.38
N ARG A 538 7.43 23.08 15.20
CA ARG A 538 7.91 23.68 13.95
C ARG A 538 9.19 23.11 13.36
N ALA A 539 9.96 22.32 14.10
CA ALA A 539 11.09 21.58 13.53
C ALA A 539 10.66 20.70 12.33
N TRP A 540 9.39 20.25 12.34
CA TRP A 540 8.78 19.45 11.29
C TRP A 540 7.97 20.24 10.27
N ASP A 541 7.81 21.57 10.41
CA ASP A 541 6.95 22.38 9.54
C ASP A 541 7.31 22.23 8.07
N GLN A 542 8.60 22.32 7.73
CA GLN A 542 9.07 22.24 6.34
C GLN A 542 8.90 20.83 5.75
N ALA A 543 9.26 19.78 6.50
CA ALA A 543 9.12 18.40 6.06
C ALA A 543 7.63 18.05 5.81
N TYR A 544 6.75 18.46 6.72
CA TYR A 544 5.31 18.21 6.57
C TYR A 544 4.68 19.07 5.46
N THR A 545 5.09 20.33 5.31
CA THR A 545 4.65 21.17 4.20
C THR A 545 5.19 20.69 2.85
N ASP A 546 6.39 20.11 2.78
CA ASP A 546 6.92 19.46 1.58
C ASP A 546 6.12 18.18 1.25
N PHE A 547 5.81 17.33 2.23
CA PHE A 547 4.91 16.18 2.07
C PHE A 547 3.53 16.60 1.53
N ALA A 548 2.89 17.59 2.15
CA ALA A 548 1.58 18.06 1.71
C ALA A 548 1.61 18.77 0.34
N TYR A 549 2.70 19.50 0.04
CA TYR A 549 2.92 20.12 -1.27
C TYR A 549 2.97 19.04 -2.37
N ASN A 550 3.74 17.98 -2.16
CA ASN A 550 3.91 16.91 -3.13
C ASN A 550 2.59 16.14 -3.38
N GLN A 551 1.81 15.86 -2.34
CA GLN A 551 0.49 15.23 -2.48
C GLN A 551 -0.49 16.12 -3.26
N ILE A 552 -0.48 17.44 -3.02
CA ILE A 552 -1.29 18.37 -3.81
C ILE A 552 -0.75 18.49 -5.25
N GLU A 553 0.55 18.33 -5.49
CA GLU A 553 1.12 18.29 -6.86
C GLU A 553 0.57 17.11 -7.66
N GLU A 554 0.53 15.89 -7.09
CA GLU A 554 -0.10 14.71 -7.69
C GLU A 554 -1.57 15.00 -8.07
N LEU A 555 -2.32 15.58 -7.13
CA LEU A 555 -3.73 15.95 -7.33
C LEU A 555 -3.94 17.02 -8.43
N MET A 556 -3.01 17.97 -8.58
CA MET A 556 -3.09 19.02 -9.60
C MET A 556 -2.57 18.57 -10.98
N THR A 557 -1.93 17.41 -11.10
CA THR A 557 -1.26 16.98 -12.35
C THR A 557 -1.82 15.70 -12.97
N ASN A 558 -2.32 14.76 -12.17
CA ASN A 558 -2.71 13.44 -12.66
C ASN A 558 -4.22 13.30 -12.99
N TYR A 559 -5.09 14.12 -12.38
CA TYR A 559 -6.55 13.91 -12.35
C TYR A 559 -7.37 14.85 -13.26
N GLY A 560 -6.75 15.37 -14.33
CA GLY A 560 -7.42 16.23 -15.32
C GLY A 560 -7.63 17.68 -14.87
N ASP A 561 -8.70 18.33 -15.34
CA ASP A 561 -8.97 19.75 -15.04
C ASP A 561 -9.63 19.93 -13.66
N ILE A 562 -8.90 20.56 -12.73
CA ILE A 562 -9.41 20.85 -11.39
C ILE A 562 -9.95 22.28 -11.34
N CYS A 563 -11.22 22.46 -10.99
CA CYS A 563 -11.83 23.78 -10.86
C CYS A 563 -11.61 24.43 -9.50
N GLU A 564 -11.25 23.64 -8.49
CA GLU A 564 -11.17 24.08 -7.10
C GLU A 564 -10.24 23.22 -6.23
N LEU A 565 -9.48 23.88 -5.36
CA LEU A 565 -8.75 23.27 -4.25
C LEU A 565 -9.21 23.92 -2.93
N TRP A 566 -9.82 23.11 -2.08
CA TRP A 566 -10.41 23.49 -0.80
C TRP A 566 -9.51 22.96 0.32
N ILE A 567 -8.84 23.84 1.07
CA ILE A 567 -7.85 23.44 2.08
C ILE A 567 -8.40 23.57 3.50
N ASP A 568 -8.37 22.47 4.27
CA ASP A 568 -8.90 22.41 5.63
C ASP A 568 -7.85 22.19 6.73
N GLY A 569 -8.24 22.38 7.98
CA GLY A 569 -7.40 22.05 9.14
C GLY A 569 -6.33 23.10 9.47
N GLY A 570 -6.20 24.16 8.67
CA GLY A 570 -5.16 25.18 8.79
C GLY A 570 -5.11 25.93 10.15
N TRP A 571 -6.10 25.74 11.03
CA TRP A 571 -6.13 26.29 12.40
C TRP A 571 -5.20 25.58 13.40
N VAL A 572 -4.65 24.41 13.07
CA VAL A 572 -3.81 23.65 14.03
C VAL A 572 -2.41 24.24 14.24
N LYS A 573 -2.00 25.20 13.39
CA LYS A 573 -0.79 26.03 13.59
C LYS A 573 -0.92 27.39 12.92
N ASP A 574 -0.08 28.36 13.30
CA ASP A 574 -0.08 29.72 12.75
C ASP A 574 -0.04 29.74 11.21
N THR A 575 -0.88 30.57 10.59
CA THR A 575 -1.02 30.73 9.13
C THR A 575 0.31 30.79 8.36
N GLU A 576 1.29 31.54 8.86
CA GLU A 576 2.56 31.80 8.16
C GLU A 576 3.43 30.55 7.98
N ARG A 577 3.17 29.50 8.78
CA ARG A 577 3.89 28.22 8.84
C ARG A 577 3.45 27.20 7.77
N TRP A 578 2.41 27.51 7.00
CA TRP A 578 1.84 26.61 5.99
C TRP A 578 2.41 26.77 4.58
N GLU A 579 3.22 27.80 4.35
CA GLU A 579 3.72 28.19 3.01
C GLU A 579 2.61 28.27 1.92
N TYR A 580 1.38 28.70 2.28
CA TYR A 580 0.25 28.80 1.33
C TYR A 580 0.57 29.54 0.02
N GLU A 581 1.48 30.52 0.04
CA GLU A 581 1.98 31.22 -1.16
C GLU A 581 2.61 30.26 -2.18
N ARG A 582 3.36 29.25 -1.71
CA ARG A 582 4.04 28.25 -2.53
C ARG A 582 3.05 27.22 -3.09
N ILE A 583 2.09 26.79 -2.26
CA ILE A 583 0.99 25.91 -2.70
C ILE A 583 0.15 26.62 -3.77
N TYR A 584 -0.17 27.91 -3.58
CA TYR A 584 -0.89 28.72 -4.56
C TYR A 584 -0.12 28.87 -5.88
N ASP A 585 1.19 29.14 -5.84
CA ASP A 585 2.03 29.19 -7.05
C ASP A 585 1.99 27.88 -7.85
N MET A 586 2.16 26.74 -7.19
CA MET A 586 2.05 25.42 -7.80
C MET A 586 0.67 25.17 -8.43
N VAL A 587 -0.41 25.40 -7.66
CA VAL A 587 -1.79 25.24 -8.13
C VAL A 587 -2.03 26.11 -9.36
N LYS A 588 -1.58 27.37 -9.38
CA LYS A 588 -1.75 28.25 -10.54
C LYS A 588 -0.87 27.91 -11.74
N ARG A 589 0.29 27.27 -11.56
CA ARG A 589 1.15 26.81 -12.66
C ARG A 589 0.59 25.59 -13.38
N TYR A 590 0.06 24.62 -12.65
CA TYR A 590 -0.51 23.41 -13.22
C TYR A 590 -1.97 23.59 -13.63
N GLN A 591 -2.75 24.23 -12.77
CA GLN A 591 -4.20 24.42 -12.89
C GLN A 591 -4.56 25.92 -12.77
N PRO A 592 -4.20 26.78 -13.75
CA PRO A 592 -4.45 28.23 -13.67
C PRO A 592 -5.92 28.60 -13.46
N GLY A 593 -6.84 27.74 -13.92
CA GLY A 593 -8.28 27.86 -13.69
C GLY A 593 -8.78 27.44 -12.30
N CYS A 594 -8.02 26.63 -11.56
CA CYS A 594 -8.39 26.13 -10.24
C CYS A 594 -8.52 27.30 -9.24
N GLN A 595 -9.63 27.39 -8.52
CA GLN A 595 -9.79 28.33 -7.42
C GLN A 595 -9.29 27.72 -6.12
N MET A 596 -8.34 28.34 -5.44
CA MET A 596 -7.81 27.87 -4.17
C MET A 596 -8.42 28.67 -3.01
N SER A 597 -8.85 27.99 -1.95
CA SER A 597 -9.14 28.63 -0.67
C SER A 597 -8.77 27.78 0.53
N VAL A 598 -8.72 28.44 1.69
CA VAL A 598 -8.39 27.90 3.00
C VAL A 598 -9.60 28.17 3.90
N ASN A 599 -10.09 27.13 4.57
CA ASN A 599 -11.19 27.23 5.52
C ASN A 599 -10.88 28.25 6.63
N LEU A 600 -11.93 28.80 7.25
CA LEU A 600 -11.84 29.92 8.19
C LEU A 600 -11.05 31.10 7.61
N THR A 601 -11.26 31.44 6.33
CA THR A 601 -10.47 32.49 5.62
C THR A 601 -10.45 33.82 6.39
N LEU A 602 -11.56 34.13 7.06
CA LEU A 602 -11.78 35.31 7.90
C LEU A 602 -11.72 35.02 9.41
N GLY A 603 -11.19 33.86 9.83
CA GLY A 603 -11.22 33.34 11.20
C GLY A 603 -12.61 32.92 11.67
N ASP A 604 -12.77 32.68 12.97
CA ASP A 604 -14.06 32.36 13.62
C ASP A 604 -15.00 33.58 13.73
N ARG A 605 -15.31 34.20 12.58
CA ARG A 605 -16.24 35.32 12.45
C ARG A 605 -17.56 34.83 11.88
N ASP A 606 -18.66 35.32 12.43
CA ASP A 606 -20.01 35.06 11.90
C ASP A 606 -20.16 35.69 10.51
N ILE A 607 -20.20 34.84 9.47
CA ILE A 607 -20.33 35.24 8.06
C ILE A 607 -21.56 36.12 7.82
N ALA A 608 -22.66 35.89 8.55
CA ALA A 608 -23.88 36.69 8.42
C ALA A 608 -23.75 38.13 8.99
N SER A 609 -22.68 38.41 9.73
CA SER A 609 -22.43 39.70 10.40
C SER A 609 -21.47 40.63 9.65
N LEU A 610 -20.74 40.11 8.67
CA LEU A 610 -19.69 40.83 7.93
C LEU A 610 -20.22 42.12 7.26
N GLN A 611 -19.37 43.14 7.19
CA GLN A 611 -19.66 44.44 6.58
C GLN A 611 -18.78 44.74 5.35
N GLY A 612 -17.65 44.04 5.20
CA GLY A 612 -16.63 44.30 4.20
C GLY A 612 -15.51 45.20 4.73
N GLY A 613 -14.29 44.96 4.27
CA GLY A 613 -13.07 45.63 4.74
C GLY A 613 -12.51 45.08 6.06
N GLU A 614 -12.98 43.91 6.53
CA GLU A 614 -12.32 43.16 7.59
C GLU A 614 -11.01 42.51 7.10
N GLU A 615 -10.01 42.40 7.99
CA GLU A 615 -8.72 41.78 7.68
C GLU A 615 -8.84 40.26 7.56
N ILE A 616 -8.37 39.71 6.44
CA ILE A 616 -8.23 38.28 6.16
C ILE A 616 -7.23 37.67 7.17
N VAL A 617 -7.57 36.51 7.74
CA VAL A 617 -6.81 35.91 8.85
C VAL A 617 -5.83 34.83 8.36
N ASN A 618 -6.28 34.02 7.41
CA ASN A 618 -5.48 32.96 6.83
C ASN A 618 -4.76 33.50 5.58
N PHE A 619 -5.12 32.99 4.41
CA PHE A 619 -4.51 33.36 3.14
C PHE A 619 -5.46 34.27 2.33
N PRO A 620 -4.97 35.26 1.54
CA PRO A 620 -5.79 36.01 0.58
C PRO A 620 -6.17 35.14 -0.64
N SER A 621 -6.94 34.09 -0.37
CA SER A 621 -7.46 33.07 -1.30
C SER A 621 -8.27 33.65 -2.48
N ASP A 622 -8.66 32.79 -3.44
CA ASP A 622 -9.53 33.21 -4.55
C ASP A 622 -11.00 33.39 -4.13
N PHE A 623 -11.42 32.80 -3.00
CA PHE A 623 -12.76 32.91 -2.43
C PHE A 623 -12.70 32.72 -0.91
N LYS A 624 -13.76 33.08 -0.18
CA LYS A 624 -13.81 32.91 1.29
C LYS A 624 -14.65 31.69 1.67
N LEU A 625 -14.22 30.99 2.73
CA LEU A 625 -14.82 29.78 3.28
C LEU A 625 -15.00 29.90 4.80
N TYR A 626 -16.11 29.33 5.27
CA TYR A 626 -16.31 28.84 6.63
C TYR A 626 -17.42 27.79 6.55
N ASP A 627 -17.05 26.53 6.77
CA ASP A 627 -17.97 25.40 6.72
C ASP A 627 -19.20 25.54 7.63
N GLY A 628 -20.37 25.11 7.14
CA GLY A 628 -21.63 25.17 7.88
C GLY A 628 -22.11 26.57 8.27
N ARG A 629 -21.49 27.64 7.75
CA ARG A 629 -21.92 29.03 7.96
C ARG A 629 -22.70 29.55 6.75
N ASP A 630 -23.51 30.57 7.00
CA ASP A 630 -24.43 31.13 6.01
C ASP A 630 -24.32 32.66 5.96
N THR A 631 -24.66 33.23 4.80
CA THR A 631 -24.66 34.68 4.59
C THR A 631 -25.97 35.33 5.06
N SER A 632 -25.90 36.64 5.29
CA SER A 632 -27.09 37.44 5.57
C SER A 632 -28.06 37.43 4.39
N GLU A 633 -29.37 37.30 4.67
CA GLU A 633 -30.43 37.46 3.67
C GLU A 633 -30.39 38.80 2.91
N SER A 634 -29.77 39.82 3.51
CA SER A 634 -29.67 41.17 2.92
C SER A 634 -28.55 41.33 1.89
N GLY A 635 -27.64 40.37 1.78
CA GLY A 635 -26.47 40.42 0.90
C GLY A 635 -25.20 39.90 1.59
N ASP A 636 -24.14 39.70 0.81
CA ASP A 636 -22.82 39.24 1.27
C ASP A 636 -21.74 40.20 0.78
N PRO A 637 -20.95 40.85 1.66
CA PRO A 637 -19.84 41.69 1.26
C PRO A 637 -18.73 40.86 0.60
N LYS A 638 -18.12 41.44 -0.43
CA LYS A 638 -17.12 40.76 -1.26
C LYS A 638 -15.70 41.29 -1.06
N VAL A 639 -15.51 42.51 -0.56
CA VAL A 639 -14.18 43.14 -0.46
C VAL A 639 -13.67 43.05 0.98
N PHE A 640 -12.45 42.53 1.15
CA PHE A 640 -11.77 42.34 2.45
C PHE A 640 -10.31 42.81 2.33
N THR A 641 -9.65 43.09 3.46
CA THR A 641 -8.27 43.59 3.45
C THR A 641 -7.25 42.49 3.77
N TYR A 642 -6.07 42.54 3.18
CA TYR A 642 -4.91 41.78 3.64
C TYR A 642 -3.64 42.62 3.47
N GLN A 643 -2.92 42.85 4.57
CA GLN A 643 -1.70 43.67 4.62
C GLN A 643 -1.87 45.10 4.07
N GLY A 644 -3.09 45.63 4.10
CA GLY A 644 -3.45 46.97 3.63
C GLY A 644 -3.91 47.07 2.18
N GLU A 645 -3.93 45.97 1.43
CA GLU A 645 -4.50 45.88 0.08
C GLU A 645 -5.90 45.23 0.10
N ASN A 646 -6.74 45.52 -0.91
CA ASN A 646 -8.12 45.02 -1.00
C ASN A 646 -8.22 43.78 -1.91
N TYR A 647 -8.97 42.78 -1.49
CA TYR A 647 -9.21 41.52 -2.23
C TYR A 647 -10.71 41.22 -2.34
N TYR A 648 -11.13 40.76 -3.52
CA TYR A 648 -12.49 40.31 -3.81
C TYR A 648 -12.61 38.82 -3.50
N LEU A 649 -13.48 38.45 -2.56
CA LEU A 649 -13.72 37.09 -2.10
C LEU A 649 -15.22 36.76 -2.19
N PRO A 650 -15.69 36.05 -3.24
CA PRO A 650 -17.01 35.43 -3.23
C PRO A 650 -17.08 34.39 -2.10
N PHE A 651 -18.27 34.11 -1.59
CA PHE A 651 -18.48 33.06 -0.59
C PHE A 651 -18.91 31.77 -1.28
N GLU A 652 -18.45 30.66 -0.72
CA GLU A 652 -19.07 29.37 -0.93
C GLU A 652 -19.76 28.89 0.35
N GLY A 653 -21.05 28.58 0.25
CA GLY A 653 -21.81 27.98 1.33
C GLY A 653 -21.76 26.47 1.27
N THR A 654 -21.29 25.83 2.33
CA THR A 654 -21.20 24.36 2.43
C THR A 654 -22.21 23.86 3.47
N PHE A 655 -23.14 22.98 3.08
CA PHE A 655 -24.19 22.49 3.98
C PHE A 655 -24.38 20.97 3.92
N ILE A 656 -24.55 20.36 5.10
CA ILE A 656 -24.93 18.95 5.24
C ILE A 656 -26.44 18.75 5.17
N ILE A 657 -26.86 17.59 4.65
CA ILE A 657 -28.28 17.17 4.64
C ILE A 657 -28.68 16.39 5.91
N GLY A 658 -27.72 15.75 6.59
CA GLY A 658 -27.90 14.90 7.79
C GLY A 658 -27.48 15.58 9.10
N ASN A 659 -26.89 14.81 10.02
CA ASN A 659 -26.27 15.33 11.26
C ASN A 659 -24.74 15.38 11.22
N GLY A 660 -24.12 14.82 10.19
CA GLY A 660 -22.68 14.78 9.99
C GLY A 660 -22.31 14.98 8.52
N TRP A 661 -21.01 15.09 8.28
CA TRP A 661 -20.41 15.11 6.95
C TRP A 661 -20.32 13.70 6.37
N PHE A 662 -19.90 12.70 7.18
CA PHE A 662 -19.81 11.32 6.74
C PHE A 662 -21.14 10.57 6.90
N TRP A 663 -21.28 9.45 6.19
CA TRP A 663 -22.42 8.53 6.37
C TRP A 663 -22.17 7.63 7.59
N ASN A 664 -23.23 7.32 8.34
CA ASN A 664 -23.12 6.53 9.57
C ASN A 664 -24.21 5.43 9.66
N THR A 665 -23.85 4.22 10.08
CA THR A 665 -24.82 3.12 10.32
C THR A 665 -25.86 3.46 11.39
N ASN A 666 -25.60 4.46 12.24
CA ASN A 666 -26.57 5.01 13.18
C ASN A 666 -27.68 5.79 12.46
N SER A 667 -28.82 5.13 12.27
CA SER A 667 -30.04 5.73 11.67
C SER A 667 -30.52 7.07 12.30
N SER A 668 -30.12 7.42 13.52
CA SER A 668 -30.45 8.73 14.12
C SER A 668 -29.55 9.87 13.63
N GLU A 669 -28.34 9.57 13.16
CA GLU A 669 -27.36 10.49 12.56
C GLU A 669 -27.60 10.65 11.05
N ASN A 670 -27.95 9.57 10.34
CA ASN A 670 -28.46 9.60 8.97
C ASN A 670 -29.90 10.15 8.82
N THR A 671 -30.49 10.70 9.87
CA THR A 671 -31.78 11.38 9.75
C THR A 671 -31.61 12.74 9.09
N LEU A 672 -32.18 12.91 7.89
CA LEU A 672 -32.23 14.19 7.17
C LEU A 672 -32.75 15.33 8.06
N ARG A 673 -32.02 16.45 8.08
CA ARG A 673 -32.33 17.67 8.84
C ARG A 673 -32.81 18.83 7.98
N VAL A 674 -32.68 18.70 6.66
CA VAL A 674 -33.12 19.67 5.66
C VAL A 674 -34.22 19.07 4.79
N ASN A 675 -34.90 19.92 4.01
CA ASN A 675 -35.87 19.52 3.00
C ASN A 675 -35.63 20.27 1.68
N ALA A 676 -36.35 19.88 0.63
CA ALA A 676 -36.23 20.47 -0.70
C ALA A 676 -36.43 22.01 -0.70
N ASP A 677 -37.47 22.49 -0.03
CA ASP A 677 -37.75 23.93 0.19
C ASP A 677 -36.52 24.66 0.77
N GLN A 678 -35.82 24.09 1.76
CA GLN A 678 -34.62 24.70 2.36
C GLN A 678 -33.45 24.76 1.38
N ILE A 679 -33.17 23.66 0.67
CA ILE A 679 -32.10 23.63 -0.36
C ILE A 679 -32.41 24.64 -1.47
N LYS A 680 -33.66 24.73 -1.90
CA LYS A 680 -34.13 25.74 -2.86
C LYS A 680 -33.92 27.17 -2.34
N ASN A 681 -34.24 27.44 -1.07
CA ASN A 681 -34.07 28.78 -0.49
C ASN A 681 -32.58 29.17 -0.40
N TRP A 682 -31.69 28.22 -0.12
CA TRP A 682 -30.24 28.44 -0.23
C TRP A 682 -29.83 28.72 -1.68
N TYR A 683 -30.21 27.86 -2.64
CA TYR A 683 -29.92 28.08 -4.06
C TYR A 683 -30.39 29.47 -4.54
N ASP A 684 -31.65 29.84 -4.29
CA ASP A 684 -32.23 31.14 -4.62
C ASP A 684 -31.53 32.31 -3.90
N LYS A 685 -30.87 32.10 -2.75
CA LYS A 685 -30.08 33.14 -2.06
C LYS A 685 -28.70 33.29 -2.68
N TYR A 686 -27.97 32.20 -2.88
CA TYR A 686 -26.58 32.24 -3.32
C TYR A 686 -26.48 32.74 -4.76
N GLN A 687 -27.40 32.33 -5.64
CA GLN A 687 -27.55 32.88 -7.00
C GLN A 687 -27.92 34.38 -7.02
N ARG A 688 -28.55 34.93 -5.97
CA ARG A 688 -28.82 36.39 -5.84
C ARG A 688 -27.65 37.19 -5.27
N GLN A 689 -26.61 36.51 -4.79
CA GLN A 689 -25.47 37.10 -4.09
C GLN A 689 -24.14 36.90 -4.83
N ASP A 690 -24.18 36.33 -6.04
CA ASP A 690 -22.99 35.97 -6.83
C ASP A 690 -22.02 35.10 -6.01
N ASN A 691 -22.59 34.07 -5.37
CA ASN A 691 -21.93 33.11 -4.47
C ASN A 691 -22.23 31.67 -4.91
N THR A 692 -21.37 30.72 -4.54
CA THR A 692 -21.54 29.29 -4.84
C THR A 692 -22.11 28.51 -3.65
N LEU A 693 -22.83 27.42 -3.93
CA LEU A 693 -23.45 26.54 -2.94
C LEU A 693 -23.03 25.09 -3.21
N VAL A 694 -22.49 24.41 -2.20
CA VAL A 694 -22.31 22.94 -2.22
C VAL A 694 -23.19 22.28 -1.15
N ILE A 695 -23.81 21.17 -1.53
CA ILE A 695 -24.60 20.34 -0.62
C ILE A 695 -23.89 19.00 -0.46
N ASN A 696 -23.57 18.64 0.79
CA ASN A 696 -22.90 17.39 1.09
C ASN A 696 -23.84 16.19 1.03
N VAL A 697 -23.45 15.16 0.27
CA VAL A 697 -24.20 13.92 0.05
C VAL A 697 -23.23 12.73 0.20
N PRO A 698 -23.07 12.17 1.40
CA PRO A 698 -22.04 11.16 1.66
C PRO A 698 -22.47 9.77 1.15
N PRO A 699 -21.58 9.05 0.43
CA PRO A 699 -21.75 7.64 0.13
C PRO A 699 -21.70 6.76 1.39
N SER A 700 -22.46 5.67 1.36
CA SER A 700 -22.54 4.67 2.43
C SER A 700 -21.36 3.69 2.44
N ASP A 701 -21.29 2.83 3.46
CA ASP A 701 -20.34 1.71 3.54
C ASP A 701 -20.39 0.75 2.32
N GLN A 702 -21.44 0.80 1.49
CA GLN A 702 -21.54 0.07 0.23
C GLN A 702 -20.87 0.75 -0.97
N GLY A 703 -20.29 1.95 -0.80
CA GLY A 703 -19.66 2.74 -1.87
C GLY A 703 -20.66 3.51 -2.76
N ILE A 704 -21.89 3.69 -2.30
CA ILE A 704 -22.97 4.42 -3.01
C ILE A 704 -23.75 5.35 -2.10
N GLN A 705 -24.24 6.46 -2.65
CA GLN A 705 -25.25 7.31 -2.03
C GLN A 705 -26.59 6.53 -2.00
N THR A 706 -27.36 6.63 -0.92
CA THR A 706 -28.58 5.82 -0.79
C THR A 706 -29.80 6.51 -1.41
N ASP A 707 -30.80 5.72 -1.83
CA ASP A 707 -32.09 6.19 -2.35
C ASP A 707 -32.74 7.29 -1.49
N HIS A 708 -32.50 7.28 -0.18
CA HIS A 708 -33.05 8.23 0.77
C HIS A 708 -32.46 9.64 0.60
N GLU A 709 -31.14 9.76 0.48
CA GLU A 709 -30.47 11.03 0.22
C GLU A 709 -30.71 11.50 -1.22
N ILE A 710 -30.61 10.59 -2.20
CA ILE A 710 -30.87 10.86 -3.62
C ILE A 710 -32.28 11.42 -3.82
N SER A 711 -33.29 10.84 -3.16
CA SER A 711 -34.69 11.30 -3.27
C SER A 711 -34.88 12.76 -2.85
N LEU A 712 -34.23 13.19 -1.77
CA LEU A 712 -34.27 14.58 -1.29
C LEU A 712 -33.64 15.53 -2.31
N ILE A 713 -32.44 15.19 -2.79
CA ILE A 713 -31.69 16.03 -3.72
C ILE A 713 -32.44 16.16 -5.06
N TYR A 714 -33.05 15.07 -5.55
CA TYR A 714 -33.89 15.12 -6.75
C TYR A 714 -35.20 15.88 -6.52
N GLU A 715 -35.75 15.89 -5.31
CA GLU A 715 -36.90 16.74 -4.96
C GLU A 715 -36.52 18.22 -4.99
N ALA A 716 -35.39 18.61 -4.38
CA ALA A 716 -34.85 19.96 -4.45
C ALA A 716 -34.61 20.41 -5.90
N ALA A 717 -33.99 19.56 -6.73
CA ALA A 717 -33.73 19.85 -8.14
C ALA A 717 -35.03 20.10 -8.95
N ARG A 718 -36.11 19.37 -8.64
CA ARG A 718 -37.44 19.59 -9.24
C ARG A 718 -38.10 20.88 -8.76
N GLU A 719 -37.98 21.22 -7.47
CA GLU A 719 -38.56 22.46 -6.93
C GLU A 719 -37.80 23.73 -7.39
N ILE A 720 -36.49 23.63 -7.56
CA ILE A 720 -35.64 24.68 -8.18
C ILE A 720 -35.95 24.78 -9.69
N GLY A 721 -36.23 23.66 -10.35
CA GLY A 721 -36.50 23.58 -11.79
C GLY A 721 -35.27 23.30 -12.65
N ILE A 722 -34.23 22.69 -12.07
CA ILE A 722 -32.94 22.36 -12.71
C ILE A 722 -32.69 20.85 -12.87
N ALA A 723 -33.60 19.99 -12.41
CA ALA A 723 -33.50 18.54 -12.53
C ALA A 723 -33.19 18.09 -13.97
N ARG A 724 -32.21 17.19 -14.11
CA ARG A 724 -31.80 16.55 -15.38
C ARG A 724 -32.06 15.04 -15.31
N GLY A 725 -31.93 14.34 -16.44
CA GLY A 725 -32.01 12.87 -16.49
C GLY A 725 -33.27 12.30 -15.83
N ASP A 726 -33.07 11.30 -14.96
CA ASP A 726 -34.09 10.54 -14.23
C ASP A 726 -34.70 11.33 -13.05
N ALA A 727 -34.09 12.43 -12.59
CA ALA A 727 -34.65 13.25 -11.51
C ALA A 727 -35.93 14.01 -11.92
N ARG A 728 -36.22 14.09 -13.22
CA ARG A 728 -37.34 14.85 -13.80
C ARG A 728 -38.67 14.08 -13.70
N ALA A 729 -39.74 14.77 -13.29
CA ALA A 729 -41.05 14.14 -13.12
C ALA A 729 -41.93 14.10 -14.38
N ASP A 730 -41.74 15.03 -15.32
CA ASP A 730 -42.68 15.31 -16.43
C ASP A 730 -42.19 14.83 -17.81
N ILE A 731 -41.52 13.68 -17.88
CA ILE A 731 -40.94 13.13 -19.13
C ILE A 731 -42.04 12.69 -20.11
N ALA A 732 -42.07 13.27 -21.31
CA ALA A 732 -43.08 12.90 -22.30
C ALA A 732 -42.79 11.53 -22.98
N PRO A 733 -43.81 10.75 -23.41
CA PRO A 733 -43.61 9.38 -23.93
C PRO A 733 -42.77 9.23 -25.20
N ASN A 734 -42.51 10.32 -25.93
CA ASN A 734 -41.61 10.39 -27.09
C ASN A 734 -40.62 11.57 -26.93
N GLU A 735 -40.27 11.92 -25.70
CA GLU A 735 -39.28 12.96 -25.44
C GLU A 735 -37.89 12.49 -25.88
N CYS A 736 -37.13 13.40 -26.44
CA CYS A 736 -35.73 13.22 -26.82
C CYS A 736 -34.92 14.38 -26.24
N ALA A 737 -33.65 14.13 -25.96
CA ALA A 737 -32.72 15.13 -25.45
C ALA A 737 -31.66 15.48 -26.49
N VAL A 738 -31.24 16.74 -26.51
CA VAL A 738 -29.99 17.18 -27.13
C VAL A 738 -29.06 17.60 -26.00
N GLU A 739 -27.93 16.92 -25.89
CA GLU A 739 -26.80 17.27 -25.03
C GLU A 739 -26.03 18.43 -25.67
N ILE A 740 -25.69 19.45 -24.88
CA ILE A 740 -24.94 20.62 -25.33
C ILE A 740 -23.67 20.71 -24.49
N ARG A 741 -22.54 20.39 -25.13
CA ARG A 741 -21.21 20.42 -24.51
C ARG A 741 -20.53 21.75 -24.81
N HIS A 742 -19.87 22.31 -23.80
CA HIS A 742 -19.01 23.48 -23.92
C HIS A 742 -17.60 23.05 -23.53
N VAL A 743 -16.73 22.86 -24.51
CA VAL A 743 -15.37 22.33 -24.32
C VAL A 743 -14.32 23.30 -24.84
N THR A 744 -13.10 23.24 -24.32
CA THR A 744 -11.97 23.97 -24.87
C THR A 744 -11.40 23.26 -26.10
N THR A 745 -10.42 23.87 -26.78
CA THR A 745 -9.61 23.21 -27.81
C THR A 745 -8.77 22.03 -27.31
N SER A 746 -8.51 21.94 -26.00
CA SER A 746 -7.86 20.81 -25.33
C SER A 746 -8.85 19.75 -24.79
N GLY A 747 -10.14 19.85 -25.14
CA GLY A 747 -11.19 18.95 -24.66
C GLY A 747 -11.72 19.25 -23.24
N SER A 748 -11.04 20.11 -22.47
CA SER A 748 -11.43 20.53 -21.12
C SER A 748 -12.85 21.08 -21.04
N ILE A 749 -13.55 20.88 -19.92
CA ILE A 749 -14.91 21.40 -19.72
C ILE A 749 -14.87 22.93 -19.56
N ALA A 750 -15.22 23.68 -20.60
CA ALA A 750 -15.29 25.14 -20.56
C ALA A 750 -16.47 25.63 -19.70
N ALA A 751 -17.64 25.01 -19.84
CA ALA A 751 -18.79 25.20 -18.95
C ALA A 751 -19.60 23.89 -18.79
N PRO A 752 -20.41 23.76 -17.71
CA PRO A 752 -21.22 22.56 -17.46
C PRO A 752 -22.12 22.20 -18.63
N THR A 753 -22.35 20.90 -18.85
CA THR A 753 -23.15 20.42 -19.98
C THR A 753 -24.64 20.72 -19.81
N GLU A 754 -25.22 21.42 -20.79
CA GLU A 754 -26.65 21.73 -20.83
C GLU A 754 -27.45 20.66 -21.59
N TYR A 755 -28.75 20.58 -21.34
CA TYR A 755 -29.65 19.68 -22.02
C TYR A 755 -30.94 20.40 -22.41
N ILE A 756 -31.33 20.29 -23.68
CA ILE A 756 -32.68 20.68 -24.13
C ILE A 756 -33.50 19.45 -24.48
N TYR A 757 -34.80 19.51 -24.18
CA TYR A 757 -35.73 18.41 -24.33
C TYR A 757 -36.88 18.81 -25.28
N GLY A 758 -37.38 17.86 -26.07
CA GLY A 758 -38.49 18.07 -27.00
C GLY A 758 -39.01 16.78 -27.61
N THR A 759 -40.09 16.85 -28.39
CA THR A 759 -40.72 15.63 -28.93
C THR A 759 -39.98 15.13 -30.17
N GLU A 760 -39.84 13.81 -30.31
CA GLU A 760 -39.35 13.16 -31.53
C GLU A 760 -40.01 13.76 -32.79
N GLY A 761 -39.18 14.27 -33.71
CA GLY A 761 -39.62 14.91 -34.96
C GLY A 761 -39.82 16.43 -34.89
N GLU A 762 -39.74 17.06 -33.71
CA GLU A 762 -39.74 18.53 -33.58
C GLU A 762 -38.36 19.13 -33.85
N ALA A 763 -38.32 20.38 -34.31
CA ALA A 763 -37.07 21.08 -34.57
C ALA A 763 -36.49 21.71 -33.31
N TYR A 764 -35.17 21.61 -33.14
CA TYR A 764 -34.44 22.28 -32.07
C TYR A 764 -33.48 23.35 -32.62
N THR A 765 -33.08 24.28 -31.77
CA THR A 765 -32.00 25.23 -32.03
C THR A 765 -31.30 25.51 -30.70
N THR A 766 -29.97 25.50 -30.73
CA THR A 766 -29.10 25.87 -29.59
C THR A 766 -28.18 27.00 -30.02
N SER A 767 -27.51 27.64 -29.07
CA SER A 767 -26.46 28.62 -29.31
C SER A 767 -25.28 28.36 -28.39
N ALA A 768 -24.11 28.92 -28.74
CA ALA A 768 -23.03 29.09 -27.79
C ALA A 768 -23.54 29.89 -26.58
N MET A 769 -23.03 29.60 -25.37
CA MET A 769 -23.43 30.31 -24.15
C MET A 769 -22.98 31.78 -24.20
N ASP A 770 -23.91 32.72 -23.96
CA ASP A 770 -23.71 34.17 -24.15
C ASP A 770 -22.56 34.75 -23.31
N LYS A 771 -22.29 34.20 -22.13
CA LYS A 771 -21.27 34.70 -21.18
C LYS A 771 -19.84 34.28 -21.49
N MET A 772 -19.61 33.44 -22.49
CA MET A 772 -18.29 32.82 -22.70
C MET A 772 -17.15 33.83 -22.90
N GLU A 773 -17.41 34.93 -23.61
CA GLU A 773 -16.44 36.04 -23.78
C GLU A 773 -16.11 36.72 -22.44
N GLU A 774 -17.11 36.91 -21.56
CA GLU A 774 -16.93 37.46 -20.21
C GLU A 774 -16.16 36.50 -19.30
N LEU A 775 -16.28 35.19 -19.53
CA LEU A 775 -15.54 34.11 -18.88
C LEU A 775 -14.16 33.84 -19.53
N GLY A 776 -13.71 34.66 -20.48
CA GLY A 776 -12.39 34.54 -21.10
C GLY A 776 -12.26 33.40 -22.11
N TYR A 777 -13.35 33.00 -22.76
CA TYR A 777 -13.38 31.97 -23.80
C TYR A 777 -13.82 32.56 -25.16
N GLU A 778 -13.10 32.27 -26.24
CA GLU A 778 -13.46 32.65 -27.62
C GLU A 778 -13.96 31.43 -28.41
N LEU A 779 -15.12 31.53 -29.07
CA LEU A 779 -15.66 30.41 -29.85
C LEU A 779 -14.84 30.19 -31.15
N THR A 780 -14.23 29.01 -31.29
CA THR A 780 -13.30 28.70 -32.40
C THR A 780 -13.97 28.52 -33.76
N GLY A 781 -15.23 28.07 -33.78
CA GLY A 781 -15.94 27.65 -35.00
C GLY A 781 -17.32 28.28 -35.14
N THR A 782 -17.63 28.80 -36.33
CA THR A 782 -19.01 29.18 -36.69
C THR A 782 -19.72 28.02 -37.40
N PRO A 783 -21.04 27.84 -37.21
CA PRO A 783 -22.01 28.80 -36.67
C PRO A 783 -22.09 28.80 -35.13
N ALA A 784 -22.29 29.99 -34.55
CA ALA A 784 -22.62 30.18 -33.12
C ALA A 784 -24.02 29.64 -32.72
N GLN A 785 -24.69 28.92 -33.63
CA GLN A 785 -25.99 28.28 -33.42
C GLN A 785 -26.05 26.96 -34.21
N ALA A 786 -26.42 25.87 -33.53
CA ALA A 786 -26.75 24.59 -34.16
C ALA A 786 -28.27 24.41 -34.23
N SER A 787 -28.75 23.70 -35.25
CA SER A 787 -30.17 23.35 -35.39
C SER A 787 -30.35 21.98 -36.00
N GLY A 788 -31.38 21.27 -35.57
CA GLY A 788 -31.66 19.91 -36.02
C GLY A 788 -33.08 19.48 -35.70
N ILE A 789 -33.31 18.17 -35.67
CA ILE A 789 -34.60 17.55 -35.34
C ILE A 789 -34.35 16.61 -34.15
N PHE A 790 -35.21 16.67 -33.13
CA PHE A 790 -35.20 15.74 -32.01
C PHE A 790 -35.43 14.30 -32.52
N GLY A 791 -34.56 13.37 -32.12
CA GLY A 791 -34.60 11.97 -32.52
C GLY A 791 -34.20 11.04 -31.38
N LYS A 792 -34.47 9.74 -31.54
CA LYS A 792 -34.23 8.72 -30.49
C LYS A 792 -32.76 8.41 -30.24
N ASP A 793 -31.93 8.62 -31.25
CA ASP A 793 -30.48 8.46 -31.14
C ASP A 793 -29.90 9.63 -30.34
N LYS A 794 -28.84 9.41 -29.54
CA LYS A 794 -28.20 10.48 -28.75
C LYS A 794 -27.72 11.59 -29.69
N ILE A 795 -28.19 12.82 -29.47
CA ILE A 795 -27.72 14.01 -30.19
C ILE A 795 -26.85 14.81 -29.25
N THR A 796 -25.59 15.01 -29.63
CA THR A 796 -24.65 15.91 -28.96
C THR A 796 -24.34 17.08 -29.89
N VAL A 797 -24.48 18.31 -29.37
CA VAL A 797 -23.99 19.54 -29.98
C VAL A 797 -22.82 20.02 -29.15
N GLU A 798 -21.71 20.32 -29.78
CA GLU A 798 -20.49 20.77 -29.11
C GLU A 798 -20.13 22.18 -29.57
N TYR A 799 -19.88 23.06 -28.61
CA TYR A 799 -19.30 24.38 -28.83
C TYR A 799 -17.86 24.36 -28.29
N VAL A 800 -16.90 24.54 -29.19
CA VAL A 800 -15.46 24.44 -28.90
C VAL A 800 -14.85 25.84 -28.79
N TYR A 801 -14.19 26.11 -27.68
CA TYR A 801 -13.65 27.43 -27.34
C TYR A 801 -12.12 27.44 -27.17
N THR A 802 -11.46 28.51 -27.57
CA THR A 802 -10.09 28.82 -27.10
C THR A 802 -10.22 29.43 -25.70
N ASP A 803 -9.45 28.95 -24.72
CA ASP A 803 -9.28 29.66 -23.45
C ASP A 803 -8.24 30.78 -23.65
N LEU A 804 -8.65 32.03 -23.44
CA LEU A 804 -7.79 33.21 -23.66
C LEU A 804 -6.86 33.48 -22.47
N LEU A 805 -7.05 32.82 -21.34
CA LEU A 805 -6.29 33.07 -20.11
C LEU A 805 -5.05 32.17 -19.97
N THR A 806 -4.93 31.13 -20.80
CA THR A 806 -3.73 30.28 -20.90
C THR A 806 -2.65 30.89 -21.83
N GLU A 807 -2.95 32.02 -22.50
CA GLU A 807 -2.04 32.77 -23.38
C GLU A 807 -1.57 34.13 -22.80
N ASP A 808 -1.77 34.42 -21.51
CA ASP A 808 -1.37 35.71 -20.90
C ASP A 808 0.16 35.93 -20.96
N PRO A 809 0.68 36.97 -21.64
CA PRO A 809 2.11 37.23 -21.80
C PRO A 809 2.79 37.85 -20.56
N ASP A 810 2.05 38.30 -19.55
CA ASP A 810 2.61 38.83 -18.29
C ASP A 810 2.69 37.75 -17.18
N ILE A 811 2.05 36.59 -17.37
CA ILE A 811 2.44 35.35 -16.68
C ILE A 811 3.69 34.84 -17.42
N PRO A 812 4.85 34.64 -16.74
CA PRO A 812 5.98 34.02 -17.41
C PRO A 812 5.53 32.63 -17.89
N PRO A 813 5.61 32.31 -19.20
CA PRO A 813 5.18 31.01 -19.69
C PRO A 813 5.99 29.96 -18.94
N ALA A 814 5.33 29.14 -18.11
CA ALA A 814 5.94 28.07 -17.34
C ALA A 814 6.72 27.19 -18.32
N GLU A 815 8.05 27.35 -18.31
CA GLU A 815 8.93 27.31 -19.49
C GLU A 815 8.29 26.62 -20.71
N GLN A 816 7.56 27.37 -21.56
CA GLN A 816 6.94 26.80 -22.78
C GLN A 816 7.97 26.44 -23.87
N THR A 817 9.26 26.35 -23.51
CA THR A 817 10.16 25.36 -24.11
C THR A 817 9.66 23.97 -23.72
N THR A 818 9.02 23.29 -24.67
CA THR A 818 8.58 21.90 -24.58
C THR A 818 9.53 21.02 -23.78
N GLY A 819 9.20 20.84 -22.50
CA GLY A 819 9.97 20.08 -21.52
C GLY A 819 9.89 18.59 -21.80
N LYS A 820 10.46 18.16 -22.92
CA LYS A 820 10.51 16.75 -23.34
C LYS A 820 11.26 15.88 -22.34
N ALA A 821 11.94 16.43 -21.33
CA ALA A 821 12.60 15.70 -20.25
C ALA A 821 11.71 14.61 -19.61
N THR A 822 10.43 14.88 -19.35
CA THR A 822 9.51 13.87 -18.78
C THR A 822 9.20 12.75 -19.79
N LEU A 823 8.95 13.12 -21.05
CA LEU A 823 8.73 12.16 -22.13
C LEU A 823 9.99 11.34 -22.44
N GLU A 824 11.16 11.98 -22.44
CA GLU A 824 12.48 11.40 -22.62
C GLU A 824 12.83 10.46 -21.49
N TYR A 825 12.49 10.82 -20.24
CA TYR A 825 12.64 9.93 -19.09
C TYR A 825 11.82 8.65 -19.29
N PHE A 826 10.50 8.75 -19.44
CA PHE A 826 9.65 7.56 -19.59
C PHE A 826 9.95 6.78 -20.87
N LEU A 827 10.34 7.44 -21.96
CA LEU A 827 10.74 6.77 -23.19
C LEU A 827 12.05 5.99 -23.00
N ASN A 828 13.04 6.57 -22.33
CA ASN A 828 14.29 5.87 -22.01
C ASN A 828 14.07 4.68 -21.06
N GLN A 829 13.16 4.79 -20.08
CA GLN A 829 12.83 3.64 -19.23
C GLN A 829 12.11 2.54 -20.03
N ALA A 830 11.14 2.91 -20.86
CA ALA A 830 10.44 1.96 -21.72
C ALA A 830 11.39 1.28 -22.73
N GLU A 831 12.35 2.00 -23.31
CA GLU A 831 13.39 1.41 -24.15
C GLU A 831 14.28 0.42 -23.39
N LYS A 832 14.66 0.70 -22.13
CA LYS A 832 15.40 -0.27 -21.30
C LYS A 832 14.60 -1.55 -21.04
N HIS A 833 13.31 -1.44 -20.70
CA HIS A 833 12.45 -2.61 -20.49
C HIS A 833 12.32 -3.48 -21.76
N LEU A 834 12.30 -2.85 -22.94
CA LEU A 834 12.39 -3.56 -24.22
C LEU A 834 13.77 -4.18 -24.50
N GLU A 835 14.87 -3.55 -24.06
CA GLU A 835 16.23 -4.10 -24.18
C GLU A 835 16.47 -5.28 -23.22
N ASN A 836 15.86 -5.25 -22.03
CA ASN A 836 15.91 -6.32 -21.03
C ASN A 836 15.02 -7.54 -21.39
N GLY A 837 13.99 -7.33 -22.22
CA GLY A 837 12.97 -8.35 -22.51
C GLY A 837 11.84 -8.40 -21.47
N ASP A 838 11.71 -7.37 -20.62
CA ASP A 838 10.73 -7.34 -19.52
C ASP A 838 9.27 -7.39 -20.01
N VAL A 839 9.03 -6.94 -21.25
CA VAL A 839 7.73 -6.90 -21.94
C VAL A 839 7.33 -8.27 -22.51
N ASP A 840 8.28 -9.16 -22.82
CA ASP A 840 8.03 -10.40 -23.58
C ASP A 840 7.16 -11.42 -22.82
N SER A 841 7.04 -11.27 -21.49
CA SER A 841 6.24 -12.12 -20.59
C SER A 841 4.97 -11.44 -20.06
N CYS A 842 4.65 -10.23 -20.52
CA CYS A 842 3.39 -9.55 -20.21
C CYS A 842 2.24 -10.07 -21.09
N VAL A 843 0.99 -9.82 -20.68
CA VAL A 843 -0.22 -10.08 -21.50
C VAL A 843 -0.22 -9.34 -22.84
N GLU A 844 -0.87 -9.88 -23.88
CA GLU A 844 -0.81 -9.37 -25.26
C GLU A 844 -1.31 -7.91 -25.38
N SER A 845 -2.34 -7.54 -24.61
CA SER A 845 -2.83 -6.16 -24.48
C SER A 845 -1.77 -5.19 -23.94
N VAL A 846 -0.96 -5.62 -22.97
CA VAL A 846 0.15 -4.83 -22.40
C VAL A 846 1.31 -4.76 -23.37
N GLN A 847 1.70 -5.87 -24.01
CA GLN A 847 2.73 -5.85 -25.07
C GLN A 847 2.37 -4.85 -26.18
N LYS A 848 1.08 -4.83 -26.57
CA LYS A 848 0.55 -3.89 -27.56
C LYS A 848 0.52 -2.46 -27.04
N LEU A 849 0.05 -2.22 -25.81
CA LEU A 849 0.06 -0.91 -25.16
C LEU A 849 1.48 -0.34 -25.12
N PHE A 850 2.46 -1.16 -24.76
CA PHE A 850 3.88 -0.81 -24.70
C PHE A 850 4.45 -0.44 -26.08
N ALA A 851 4.16 -1.26 -27.10
CA ALA A 851 4.58 -0.99 -28.47
C ALA A 851 3.97 0.30 -29.03
N GLU A 852 2.69 0.58 -28.74
CA GLU A 852 2.02 1.82 -29.13
C GLU A 852 2.56 3.04 -28.37
N ALA A 853 2.77 2.92 -27.05
CA ALA A 853 3.31 3.99 -26.20
C ALA A 853 4.72 4.40 -26.63
N VAL A 854 5.60 3.44 -26.90
CA VAL A 854 6.98 3.70 -27.37
C VAL A 854 6.99 4.28 -28.78
N ALA A 855 6.09 3.85 -29.67
CA ALA A 855 5.99 4.41 -31.02
C ALA A 855 5.49 5.87 -31.00
N GLU A 856 4.47 6.16 -30.18
CA GLU A 856 3.88 7.48 -30.00
C GLU A 856 4.85 8.43 -29.29
N GLY A 857 5.48 7.97 -28.21
CA GLY A 857 6.53 8.71 -27.51
C GLY A 857 7.71 9.06 -28.39
N LYS A 858 8.17 8.15 -29.26
CA LYS A 858 9.22 8.46 -30.26
C LYS A 858 8.77 9.49 -31.29
N ALA A 859 7.51 9.42 -31.76
CA ALA A 859 6.98 10.38 -32.70
C ALA A 859 6.96 11.79 -32.09
N VAL A 860 6.36 11.95 -30.91
CA VAL A 860 6.29 13.23 -30.18
C VAL A 860 7.68 13.72 -29.75
N MET A 861 8.58 12.83 -29.32
CA MET A 861 9.97 13.17 -29.02
C MET A 861 10.71 13.74 -30.24
N SER A 862 10.40 13.24 -31.45
CA SER A 862 11.02 13.68 -32.70
C SER A 862 10.43 14.95 -33.33
N ASP A 863 9.23 15.38 -32.92
CA ASP A 863 8.54 16.55 -33.50
C ASP A 863 8.93 17.85 -32.79
N GLU A 864 9.67 18.75 -33.47
CA GLU A 864 10.12 20.02 -32.89
C GLU A 864 8.96 20.99 -32.56
N ASP A 865 7.77 20.80 -33.16
CA ASP A 865 6.59 21.66 -32.99
C ASP A 865 5.53 21.07 -32.03
N ALA A 866 5.77 19.88 -31.43
CA ALA A 866 4.81 19.18 -30.56
C ALA A 866 4.31 20.01 -29.37
N VAL A 867 3.01 19.99 -29.09
CA VAL A 867 2.41 20.78 -27.99
C VAL A 867 2.47 20.07 -26.64
N LYS A 868 2.34 20.81 -25.53
CA LYS A 868 2.39 20.29 -24.14
C LYS A 868 1.46 19.09 -23.93
N GLU A 869 0.26 19.14 -24.49
CA GLU A 869 -0.74 18.05 -24.41
C GLU A 869 -0.25 16.76 -25.08
N GLU A 870 0.36 16.84 -26.26
CA GLU A 870 0.93 15.67 -26.96
C GLU A 870 2.11 15.07 -26.18
N VAL A 871 2.97 15.92 -25.59
CA VAL A 871 4.09 15.50 -24.75
C VAL A 871 3.61 14.81 -23.47
N LEU A 872 2.58 15.35 -22.80
CA LEU A 872 2.01 14.75 -21.59
C LEU A 872 1.22 13.47 -21.90
N ASN A 873 0.40 13.44 -22.95
CA ASN A 873 -0.35 12.24 -23.34
C ASN A 873 0.59 11.08 -23.71
N ALA A 874 1.66 11.37 -24.46
CA ALA A 874 2.68 10.36 -24.79
C ALA A 874 3.46 9.89 -23.54
N ALA A 875 3.80 10.80 -22.62
CA ALA A 875 4.46 10.46 -21.36
C ALA A 875 3.56 9.63 -20.43
N LEU A 876 2.28 9.99 -20.30
CA LEU A 876 1.28 9.24 -19.54
C LEU A 876 1.03 7.86 -20.14
N LYS A 877 0.97 7.74 -21.47
CA LYS A 877 0.82 6.45 -22.15
C LYS A 877 2.02 5.54 -21.94
N LEU A 878 3.24 6.10 -21.90
CA LEU A 878 4.45 5.37 -21.52
C LEU A 878 4.45 4.98 -20.03
N MET A 879 4.02 5.87 -19.14
CA MET A 879 3.87 5.58 -17.71
C MET A 879 2.87 4.43 -17.49
N LYS A 880 1.66 4.50 -18.07
CA LYS A 880 0.65 3.42 -17.98
C LYS A 880 1.17 2.10 -18.59
N ALA A 881 1.98 2.15 -19.65
CA ALA A 881 2.63 0.96 -20.21
C ALA A 881 3.72 0.36 -19.29
N ILE A 882 4.53 1.19 -18.64
CA ILE A 882 5.57 0.75 -17.68
C ILE A 882 4.93 0.18 -16.42
N HIS A 883 3.89 0.83 -15.88
CA HIS A 883 3.18 0.34 -14.70
C HIS A 883 2.49 -1.01 -14.95
N ALA A 884 2.00 -1.25 -16.17
CA ALA A 884 1.38 -2.51 -16.54
C ALA A 884 2.35 -3.70 -16.72
N LEU A 885 3.67 -3.53 -16.54
CA LEU A 885 4.67 -4.59 -16.74
C LEU A 885 4.47 -5.82 -15.83
N ASP A 886 3.84 -5.65 -14.67
CA ASP A 886 3.56 -6.76 -13.75
C ASP A 886 2.35 -7.62 -14.15
N MET A 887 1.61 -7.21 -15.18
CA MET A 887 0.53 -8.02 -15.77
C MET A 887 1.11 -9.15 -16.64
N ARG A 888 1.65 -10.19 -15.98
CA ARG A 888 2.28 -11.36 -16.63
C ARG A 888 1.23 -12.27 -17.28
N SER A 889 1.52 -12.74 -18.48
CA SER A 889 0.72 -13.77 -19.16
C SER A 889 0.85 -15.13 -18.48
N ALA A 890 -0.21 -15.94 -18.46
CA ALA A 890 -0.15 -17.31 -17.94
C ALA A 890 0.92 -18.18 -18.62
N ASP A 891 1.63 -19.02 -17.84
CA ASP A 891 2.21 -20.26 -18.37
C ASP A 891 1.07 -21.26 -18.60
N LYS A 892 0.86 -21.56 -19.87
CA LYS A 892 -0.22 -22.42 -20.37
C LYS A 892 0.22 -23.85 -20.63
N THR A 893 1.49 -24.20 -20.40
CA THR A 893 2.08 -25.51 -20.75
C THR A 893 1.26 -26.69 -20.19
N ASP A 894 0.81 -26.59 -18.93
CA ASP A 894 -0.02 -27.62 -18.29
C ASP A 894 -1.44 -27.70 -18.89
N LEU A 895 -2.01 -26.56 -19.29
CA LEU A 895 -3.33 -26.47 -19.94
C LEU A 895 -3.28 -27.01 -21.37
N GLU A 896 -2.22 -26.73 -22.14
CA GLU A 896 -1.97 -27.29 -23.46
C GLU A 896 -1.92 -28.83 -23.39
N MET A 897 -1.13 -29.38 -22.45
CA MET A 897 -1.08 -30.83 -22.23
C MET A 897 -2.44 -31.42 -21.83
N ALA A 898 -3.24 -30.72 -21.02
CA ALA A 898 -4.57 -31.19 -20.62
C ALA A 898 -5.55 -31.19 -21.80
N VAL A 899 -5.51 -30.17 -22.67
CA VAL A 899 -6.31 -30.09 -23.90
C VAL A 899 -5.90 -31.18 -24.89
N GLU A 900 -4.60 -31.40 -25.14
CA GLU A 900 -4.13 -32.50 -25.98
C GLU A 900 -4.63 -33.88 -25.46
N LEU A 901 -4.59 -34.12 -24.15
CA LEU A 901 -5.10 -35.35 -23.55
C LEU A 901 -6.64 -35.47 -23.65
N ALA A 902 -7.36 -34.35 -23.61
CA ALA A 902 -8.81 -34.31 -23.75
C ALA A 902 -9.25 -34.59 -25.21
N GLU A 903 -8.57 -34.02 -26.21
CA GLU A 903 -8.82 -34.29 -27.64
C GLU A 903 -8.67 -35.78 -28.00
N MET A 904 -7.87 -36.54 -27.24
CA MET A 904 -7.68 -37.98 -27.45
C MET A 904 -8.85 -38.86 -26.93
N ILE A 905 -9.88 -38.29 -26.28
CA ILE A 905 -11.01 -39.02 -25.70
C ILE A 905 -12.15 -39.21 -26.72
N ASP A 906 -12.45 -40.46 -27.10
CA ASP A 906 -13.66 -40.79 -27.87
C ASP A 906 -14.89 -40.90 -26.94
N LEU A 907 -15.73 -39.87 -26.94
CA LEU A 907 -16.97 -39.82 -26.16
C LEU A 907 -18.00 -40.90 -26.52
N ALA A 908 -17.85 -41.63 -27.64
CA ALA A 908 -18.70 -42.76 -27.97
C ALA A 908 -18.62 -43.89 -26.92
N ASP A 909 -17.47 -44.04 -26.26
CA ASP A 909 -17.18 -45.09 -25.27
C ASP A 909 -17.76 -44.80 -23.88
N TYR A 910 -18.09 -43.54 -23.61
CA TYR A 910 -18.55 -43.08 -22.31
C TYR A 910 -20.07 -42.94 -22.28
N THR A 911 -20.71 -43.08 -21.11
CA THR A 911 -22.15 -42.82 -20.96
C THR A 911 -22.44 -41.33 -21.15
N ASP A 912 -23.69 -40.97 -21.43
CA ASP A 912 -24.09 -39.56 -21.66
C ASP A 912 -23.87 -38.67 -20.41
N ALA A 913 -23.67 -39.28 -19.23
CA ALA A 913 -23.39 -38.59 -17.98
C ALA A 913 -21.96 -38.02 -17.98
N GLY A 914 -21.84 -36.70 -17.75
CA GLY A 914 -20.56 -35.99 -17.72
C GLY A 914 -20.09 -35.46 -19.07
N GLN A 915 -20.54 -36.01 -20.21
CA GLN A 915 -20.05 -35.61 -21.54
C GLN A 915 -20.22 -34.12 -21.81
N LYS A 916 -21.38 -33.54 -21.49
CA LYS A 916 -21.61 -32.11 -21.70
C LYS A 916 -20.65 -31.26 -20.87
N ALA A 917 -20.44 -31.60 -19.60
CA ALA A 917 -19.51 -30.87 -18.73
C ALA A 917 -18.07 -30.96 -19.25
N PHE A 918 -17.67 -32.12 -19.79
CA PHE A 918 -16.38 -32.29 -20.47
C PHE A 918 -16.26 -31.45 -21.75
N THR A 919 -17.25 -31.45 -22.63
CA THR A 919 -17.20 -30.62 -23.85
C THR A 919 -17.26 -29.12 -23.55
N ASP A 920 -17.99 -28.73 -22.50
CA ASP A 920 -18.06 -27.33 -22.05
C ASP A 920 -16.70 -26.89 -21.46
N ALA A 921 -16.06 -27.74 -20.65
CA ALA A 921 -14.76 -27.46 -20.03
C ALA A 921 -13.61 -27.48 -21.06
N LEU A 922 -13.65 -28.38 -22.05
CA LEU A 922 -12.68 -28.40 -23.15
C LEU A 922 -12.77 -27.11 -23.99
N ALA A 923 -13.98 -26.67 -24.36
CA ALA A 923 -14.16 -25.42 -25.08
C ALA A 923 -13.74 -24.18 -24.27
N ALA A 924 -13.89 -24.21 -22.93
CA ALA A 924 -13.39 -23.15 -22.05
C ALA A 924 -11.85 -23.16 -21.96
N ALA A 925 -11.23 -24.34 -21.88
CA ALA A 925 -9.77 -24.50 -21.90
C ALA A 925 -9.16 -24.04 -23.23
N GLU A 926 -9.76 -24.44 -24.37
CA GLU A 926 -9.37 -23.95 -25.70
C GLU A 926 -9.46 -22.42 -25.81
N ALA A 927 -10.50 -21.81 -25.22
CA ALA A 927 -10.65 -20.36 -25.19
C ALA A 927 -9.50 -19.69 -24.42
N VAL A 928 -9.21 -20.15 -23.20
CA VAL A 928 -8.10 -19.65 -22.37
C VAL A 928 -6.73 -19.89 -23.02
N LEU A 929 -6.54 -21.00 -23.74
CA LEU A 929 -5.34 -21.21 -24.55
C LEU A 929 -5.18 -20.12 -25.63
N SER A 930 -6.26 -19.79 -26.33
CA SER A 930 -6.26 -18.77 -27.39
C SER A 930 -6.23 -17.32 -26.92
N ASP A 931 -6.42 -17.06 -25.61
CA ASP A 931 -6.53 -15.72 -25.05
C ASP A 931 -5.17 -15.14 -24.64
N GLY A 932 -4.63 -14.19 -25.41
CA GLY A 932 -3.36 -13.53 -25.13
C GLY A 932 -3.33 -12.74 -23.80
N ASP A 933 -4.50 -12.49 -23.19
CA ASP A 933 -4.65 -11.73 -21.94
C ASP A 933 -4.96 -12.60 -20.72
N ALA A 934 -5.01 -13.93 -20.86
CA ALA A 934 -5.28 -14.84 -19.74
C ALA A 934 -4.16 -14.84 -18.67
N PHE A 935 -4.57 -14.70 -17.41
CA PHE A 935 -3.67 -14.79 -16.25
C PHE A 935 -3.49 -16.23 -15.77
N GLN A 936 -2.47 -16.46 -14.93
CA GLN A 936 -2.18 -17.83 -14.43
C GLN A 936 -3.37 -18.48 -13.73
N GLU A 937 -4.19 -17.68 -13.02
CA GLU A 937 -5.40 -18.17 -12.36
C GLU A 937 -6.46 -18.67 -13.36
N ASP A 938 -6.58 -18.04 -14.53
CA ASP A 938 -7.50 -18.48 -15.59
C ASP A 938 -7.05 -19.81 -16.21
N ALA A 939 -5.74 -19.94 -16.46
CA ALA A 939 -5.14 -21.18 -16.93
C ALA A 939 -5.32 -22.32 -15.92
N ASP A 940 -5.12 -22.04 -14.63
CA ASP A 940 -5.29 -23.01 -13.55
C ASP A 940 -6.76 -23.42 -13.32
N LYS A 941 -7.69 -22.46 -13.35
CA LYS A 941 -9.14 -22.72 -13.29
C LYS A 941 -9.60 -23.57 -14.48
N ALA A 942 -9.15 -23.24 -15.68
CA ALA A 942 -9.49 -23.99 -16.89
C ALA A 942 -8.89 -25.41 -16.87
N TRP A 943 -7.66 -25.56 -16.37
CA TRP A 943 -6.99 -26.84 -16.20
C TRP A 943 -7.74 -27.73 -15.18
N ASP A 944 -8.03 -27.21 -13.98
CA ASP A 944 -8.73 -27.97 -12.94
C ASP A 944 -10.15 -28.35 -13.37
N ALA A 945 -10.86 -27.44 -14.06
CA ALA A 945 -12.18 -27.71 -14.62
C ALA A 945 -12.15 -28.81 -15.69
N LEU A 946 -11.18 -28.77 -16.62
CA LEU A 946 -11.03 -29.76 -17.68
C LEU A 946 -10.64 -31.14 -17.11
N VAL A 947 -9.64 -31.18 -16.24
CA VAL A 947 -9.19 -32.41 -15.57
C VAL A 947 -10.30 -33.00 -14.70
N THR A 948 -11.01 -32.19 -13.93
CA THR A 948 -12.18 -32.62 -13.15
C THR A 948 -13.30 -33.15 -14.05
N ALA A 949 -13.52 -32.56 -15.22
CA ALA A 949 -14.52 -33.04 -16.16
C ALA A 949 -14.11 -34.39 -16.80
N MET A 950 -12.83 -34.56 -17.15
CA MET A 950 -12.24 -35.84 -17.59
C MET A 950 -12.41 -36.94 -16.52
N GLU A 951 -12.09 -36.64 -15.26
CA GLU A 951 -12.27 -37.56 -14.12
C GLU A 951 -13.74 -37.94 -13.89
N ASN A 952 -14.69 -37.12 -14.33
CA ASN A 952 -16.12 -37.36 -14.16
C ASN A 952 -16.77 -38.19 -15.27
N LEU A 953 -16.11 -38.40 -16.40
CA LEU A 953 -16.57 -39.32 -17.45
C LEU A 953 -16.66 -40.78 -16.95
N ARG A 954 -17.63 -41.53 -17.45
CA ARG A 954 -17.87 -42.95 -17.06
C ARG A 954 -17.96 -43.84 -18.30
N LEU A 955 -17.11 -44.87 -18.39
CA LEU A 955 -17.12 -45.82 -19.52
C LEU A 955 -18.42 -46.64 -19.53
N LYS A 956 -18.95 -46.94 -20.72
CA LYS A 956 -20.09 -47.84 -20.93
C LYS A 956 -19.71 -49.31 -20.65
N ALA A 957 -20.66 -50.09 -20.13
CA ALA A 957 -20.54 -51.55 -20.05
C ALA A 957 -20.47 -52.20 -21.46
N ASP A 958 -19.64 -53.23 -21.64
CA ASP A 958 -19.55 -54.01 -22.88
C ASP A 958 -20.75 -54.97 -23.00
N LYS A 959 -21.58 -54.73 -24.03
CA LYS A 959 -22.77 -55.53 -24.34
C LYS A 959 -22.63 -56.43 -25.56
N SER A 960 -21.46 -56.51 -26.17
CA SER A 960 -21.23 -57.27 -27.42
C SER A 960 -21.65 -58.74 -27.32
N VAL A 961 -21.42 -59.37 -26.16
CA VAL A 961 -21.83 -60.75 -25.88
C VAL A 961 -23.35 -60.86 -25.74
N LEU A 962 -23.99 -59.91 -25.06
CA LEU A 962 -25.44 -59.84 -24.88
C LEU A 962 -26.16 -59.66 -26.21
N GLU A 963 -25.72 -58.71 -27.03
CA GLU A 963 -26.19 -58.49 -28.40
C GLU A 963 -26.05 -59.76 -29.26
N GLY A 964 -24.88 -60.41 -29.20
CA GLY A 964 -24.60 -61.65 -29.92
C GLY A 964 -25.45 -62.85 -29.49
N ILE A 965 -26.04 -62.81 -28.29
CA ILE A 965 -26.98 -63.83 -27.79
C ILE A 965 -28.44 -63.45 -28.11
N LEU A 966 -28.80 -62.18 -27.98
CA LEU A 966 -30.11 -61.64 -28.36
C LEU A 966 -30.43 -61.88 -29.84
N ASN A 967 -29.50 -61.54 -30.73
CA ASN A 967 -29.62 -61.83 -32.17
C ASN A 967 -29.86 -63.33 -32.47
N LYS A 968 -29.31 -64.23 -31.64
CA LYS A 968 -29.56 -65.68 -31.75
C LYS A 968 -30.88 -66.09 -31.09
N ALA A 969 -31.35 -65.38 -30.07
CA ALA A 969 -32.60 -65.63 -29.36
C ALA A 969 -33.82 -65.25 -30.22
N GLU A 970 -33.77 -64.12 -30.94
CA GLU A 970 -34.85 -63.67 -31.82
C GLU A 970 -35.09 -64.63 -33.01
N SER A 971 -34.05 -65.34 -33.45
CA SER A 971 -34.17 -66.37 -34.49
C SER A 971 -34.84 -67.68 -34.06
N LEU A 972 -35.24 -67.81 -32.79
CA LEU A 972 -35.68 -69.07 -32.19
C LEU A 972 -37.20 -69.27 -32.26
N ASP A 973 -37.65 -70.25 -33.04
CA ASP A 973 -39.05 -70.67 -33.09
C ASP A 973 -39.47 -71.39 -31.81
N LEU A 974 -40.06 -70.63 -30.88
CA LEU A 974 -40.57 -71.13 -29.59
C LEU A 974 -41.78 -72.07 -29.73
N SER A 975 -42.45 -72.15 -30.89
CA SER A 975 -43.63 -73.02 -31.07
C SER A 975 -43.29 -74.51 -30.89
N ARG A 976 -42.00 -74.87 -31.02
CA ARG A 976 -41.45 -76.22 -30.92
C ARG A 976 -41.19 -76.69 -29.49
N TYR A 977 -41.23 -75.79 -28.50
CA TYR A 977 -40.87 -76.05 -27.10
C TYR A 977 -42.10 -76.00 -26.18
N THR A 978 -42.01 -76.62 -24.99
CA THR A 978 -43.09 -76.63 -23.99
C THR A 978 -43.40 -75.21 -23.52
N GLU A 979 -44.67 -74.92 -23.25
CA GLU A 979 -45.11 -73.57 -22.88
C GLU A 979 -44.42 -73.06 -21.60
N GLU A 980 -44.16 -73.98 -20.66
CA GLU A 980 -43.47 -73.72 -19.39
C GLU A 980 -42.02 -73.29 -19.62
N SER A 981 -41.23 -74.04 -20.40
CA SER A 981 -39.84 -73.66 -20.71
C SER A 981 -39.76 -72.42 -21.61
N ALA A 982 -40.67 -72.27 -22.57
CA ALA A 982 -40.78 -71.09 -23.41
C ALA A 982 -41.22 -69.84 -22.62
N ALA A 983 -41.92 -69.97 -21.49
CA ALA A 983 -42.26 -68.85 -20.60
C ALA A 983 -41.02 -68.33 -19.84
N VAL A 984 -40.21 -69.24 -19.26
CA VAL A 984 -38.95 -68.88 -18.59
C VAL A 984 -37.99 -68.18 -19.56
N PHE A 985 -37.83 -68.72 -20.78
CA PHE A 985 -37.01 -68.10 -21.81
C PHE A 985 -37.50 -66.71 -22.23
N ARG A 986 -38.82 -66.48 -22.33
CA ARG A 986 -39.37 -65.14 -22.63
C ARG A 986 -39.09 -64.12 -21.54
N ILE A 987 -39.10 -64.52 -20.26
CA ILE A 987 -38.78 -63.63 -19.14
C ILE A 987 -37.29 -63.26 -19.16
N ALA A 988 -36.41 -64.24 -19.34
CA ALA A 988 -34.97 -63.98 -19.47
C ALA A 988 -34.64 -63.11 -20.69
N LEU A 989 -35.34 -63.34 -21.83
CA LEU A 989 -35.22 -62.54 -23.04
C LEU A 989 -35.67 -61.09 -22.83
N ALA A 990 -36.81 -60.87 -22.17
CA ALA A 990 -37.30 -59.52 -21.88
C ALA A 990 -36.35 -58.75 -20.95
N ASN A 991 -35.80 -59.41 -19.92
CA ASN A 991 -34.80 -58.81 -19.03
C ASN A 991 -33.50 -58.49 -19.76
N ALA A 992 -33.01 -59.41 -20.61
CA ALA A 992 -31.84 -59.19 -21.44
C ALA A 992 -32.04 -58.05 -22.47
N GLN A 993 -33.23 -57.92 -23.05
CA GLN A 993 -33.58 -56.80 -23.93
C GLN A 993 -33.64 -55.47 -23.17
N ALA A 994 -34.11 -55.45 -21.92
CA ALA A 994 -34.09 -54.26 -21.07
C ALA A 994 -32.65 -53.84 -20.72
N VAL A 995 -31.79 -54.78 -20.29
CA VAL A 995 -30.36 -54.52 -20.02
C VAL A 995 -29.61 -54.10 -21.29
N MET A 996 -29.97 -54.64 -22.46
CA MET A 996 -29.40 -54.20 -23.74
C MET A 996 -29.79 -52.74 -24.05
N ALA A 997 -31.06 -52.37 -23.84
CA ALA A 997 -31.58 -51.03 -24.12
C ALA A 997 -31.13 -49.95 -23.12
N ASP A 998 -30.65 -50.33 -21.94
CA ASP A 998 -30.22 -49.38 -20.90
C ASP A 998 -28.86 -48.73 -21.20
N GLY A 999 -28.86 -47.58 -21.87
CA GLY A 999 -27.64 -46.83 -22.19
C GLY A 999 -26.84 -46.26 -21.01
N THR A 1000 -27.33 -46.39 -19.76
CA THR A 1000 -26.72 -45.76 -18.58
C THR A 1000 -25.70 -46.65 -17.86
N LEU A 1001 -25.69 -47.96 -18.14
CA LEU A 1001 -24.83 -48.94 -17.47
C LEU A 1001 -23.34 -48.67 -17.70
N THR A 1002 -22.60 -48.54 -16.59
CA THR A 1002 -21.16 -48.28 -16.57
C THR A 1002 -20.31 -49.56 -16.53
N ASP A 1003 -19.02 -49.44 -16.84
CA ASP A 1003 -18.02 -50.52 -16.68
C ASP A 1003 -18.02 -51.17 -15.29
N LYS A 1004 -18.26 -50.39 -14.24
CA LYS A 1004 -18.43 -50.86 -12.85
C LYS A 1004 -19.68 -51.72 -12.64
N GLU A 1005 -20.65 -51.63 -13.54
CA GLU A 1005 -21.92 -52.36 -13.52
C GLU A 1005 -21.95 -53.50 -14.56
N GLN A 1006 -20.80 -53.86 -15.14
CA GLN A 1006 -20.64 -54.97 -16.09
C GLN A 1006 -21.26 -56.29 -15.58
N GLU A 1007 -21.21 -56.54 -14.26
CA GLU A 1007 -21.87 -57.70 -13.63
C GLU A 1007 -23.38 -57.78 -13.94
N THR A 1008 -24.06 -56.65 -14.15
CA THR A 1008 -25.48 -56.61 -14.58
C THR A 1008 -25.66 -57.14 -16.01
N VAL A 1009 -24.73 -56.80 -16.91
CA VAL A 1009 -24.74 -57.27 -18.31
C VAL A 1009 -24.37 -58.76 -18.36
N ASP A 1010 -23.36 -59.17 -17.60
CA ASP A 1010 -22.89 -60.56 -17.53
C ASP A 1010 -23.97 -61.48 -16.91
N ASN A 1011 -24.68 -61.01 -15.87
CA ASN A 1011 -25.83 -61.72 -15.31
C ASN A 1011 -26.99 -61.85 -16.30
N ALA A 1012 -27.25 -60.85 -17.14
CA ALA A 1012 -28.25 -60.93 -18.20
C ALA A 1012 -27.85 -61.92 -19.31
N VAL A 1013 -26.57 -61.92 -19.69
CA VAL A 1013 -25.94 -62.91 -20.60
C VAL A 1013 -26.12 -64.34 -20.06
N GLN A 1014 -25.80 -64.55 -18.79
CA GLN A 1014 -25.88 -65.86 -18.14
C GLN A 1014 -27.34 -66.32 -18.04
N ALA A 1015 -28.25 -65.49 -17.52
CA ALA A 1015 -29.65 -65.83 -17.35
C ALA A 1015 -30.36 -66.16 -18.69
N LEU A 1016 -30.06 -65.42 -19.77
CA LEU A 1016 -30.59 -65.71 -21.09
C LEU A 1016 -30.00 -67.00 -21.69
N SER A 1017 -28.72 -67.29 -21.41
CA SER A 1017 -28.08 -68.54 -21.84
C SER A 1017 -28.64 -69.75 -21.10
N ASP A 1018 -28.76 -69.69 -19.78
CA ASP A 1018 -29.33 -70.76 -18.95
C ASP A 1018 -30.78 -71.06 -19.32
N ALA A 1019 -31.60 -70.01 -19.50
CA ALA A 1019 -32.99 -70.17 -19.92
C ALA A 1019 -33.11 -70.77 -21.33
N LYS A 1020 -32.11 -70.55 -22.20
CA LYS A 1020 -32.04 -71.17 -23.53
C LYS A 1020 -31.68 -72.65 -23.47
N GLU A 1021 -30.75 -73.04 -22.60
CA GLU A 1021 -30.39 -74.44 -22.38
C GLU A 1021 -31.53 -75.24 -21.74
N GLN A 1022 -32.37 -74.59 -20.94
CA GLN A 1022 -33.55 -75.18 -20.29
C GLN A 1022 -34.78 -75.34 -21.21
N LEU A 1023 -34.70 -74.98 -22.49
CA LEU A 1023 -35.79 -75.14 -23.45
C LEU A 1023 -36.07 -76.61 -23.79
N GLN A 1024 -37.27 -77.09 -23.47
CA GLN A 1024 -37.67 -78.49 -23.65
C GLN A 1024 -38.58 -78.65 -24.87
N LEU A 1025 -38.23 -79.55 -25.79
CA LEU A 1025 -39.03 -79.80 -27.01
C LEU A 1025 -40.38 -80.46 -26.71
N LYS A 1026 -41.42 -80.11 -27.48
CA LYS A 1026 -42.69 -80.84 -27.51
C LYS A 1026 -42.48 -82.23 -28.12
N SER A 1027 -42.72 -83.29 -27.36
CA SER A 1027 -42.68 -84.67 -27.84
C SER A 1027 -43.93 -85.03 -28.64
N GLU A 1028 -43.77 -85.60 -29.85
CA GLU A 1028 -44.89 -86.20 -30.59
C GLU A 1028 -45.37 -87.53 -29.95
N PRO A 1029 -46.67 -87.90 -30.08
CA PRO A 1029 -47.28 -88.90 -29.21
C PRO A 1029 -47.23 -90.35 -29.73
N GLY A 1030 -46.79 -91.27 -28.85
CA GLY A 1030 -47.37 -92.63 -28.77
C GLY A 1030 -46.41 -93.81 -28.58
N SER A 1031 -46.20 -94.28 -27.34
CA SER A 1031 -46.95 -95.43 -26.78
C SER A 1031 -46.37 -95.96 -25.45
N ASP A 1032 -47.24 -96.06 -24.42
CA ASP A 1032 -47.29 -97.04 -23.33
C ASP A 1032 -46.00 -97.58 -22.67
N ASN A 1033 -45.76 -97.26 -21.39
CA ASN A 1033 -46.26 -98.07 -20.27
C ASN A 1033 -45.96 -97.45 -18.88
N ALA A 1034 -46.92 -97.59 -17.96
CA ALA A 1034 -46.84 -97.27 -16.53
C ALA A 1034 -46.40 -98.54 -15.71
N PRO A 1035 -46.45 -98.64 -14.35
CA PRO A 1035 -46.95 -97.68 -13.36
C PRO A 1035 -46.22 -97.59 -11.98
N GLY A 1036 -46.64 -96.59 -11.18
CA GLY A 1036 -46.63 -96.62 -9.70
C GLY A 1036 -45.40 -96.06 -8.98
N SER A 1037 -45.49 -95.53 -7.75
CA SER A 1037 -46.68 -95.21 -6.92
C SER A 1037 -46.26 -94.47 -5.63
N ASN A 1038 -47.16 -93.62 -5.13
CA ASN A 1038 -47.43 -93.33 -3.70
C ASN A 1038 -46.57 -92.38 -2.84
N ASP A 1039 -47.32 -91.51 -2.15
CA ASP A 1039 -47.24 -91.03 -0.76
C ASP A 1039 -46.22 -89.94 -0.32
N SER A 1040 -46.71 -88.68 -0.18
CA SER A 1040 -47.10 -87.98 1.07
C SER A 1040 -46.22 -88.07 2.36
N PRO A 1041 -46.42 -87.22 3.42
CA PRO A 1041 -47.37 -86.10 3.61
C PRO A 1041 -46.83 -84.86 4.42
N ASP A 1042 -47.76 -83.98 4.86
CA ASP A 1042 -47.77 -83.20 6.14
C ASP A 1042 -46.86 -81.94 6.34
N ALA A 1043 -47.27 -80.89 7.08
CA ALA A 1043 -48.56 -80.54 7.71
C ALA A 1043 -48.65 -79.05 8.21
N ASP A 1044 -49.89 -78.61 8.45
CA ASP A 1044 -50.45 -77.70 9.49
C ASP A 1044 -50.03 -76.21 9.69
N ASP A 1045 -51.02 -75.35 9.38
CA ASP A 1045 -51.72 -74.33 10.23
C ASP A 1045 -51.04 -73.15 11.00
N ASN A 1046 -51.83 -72.06 11.02
CA ASN A 1046 -51.68 -70.67 11.55
C ASN A 1046 -52.08 -70.58 13.08
N PRO A 1047 -52.27 -69.42 13.78
CA PRO A 1047 -51.93 -67.98 13.56
C PRO A 1047 -51.38 -67.17 14.78
N ASP A 1048 -51.10 -65.86 14.57
CA ASP A 1048 -51.16 -64.64 15.43
C ASP A 1048 -51.01 -64.67 16.98
N ALA A 1049 -50.21 -63.70 17.54
CA ALA A 1049 -50.72 -62.52 18.29
C ALA A 1049 -49.66 -61.67 19.07
N ASP A 1050 -49.65 -60.36 18.76
CA ASP A 1050 -49.43 -59.13 19.57
C ASP A 1050 -48.89 -59.13 21.03
N ALA A 1051 -47.95 -58.21 21.33
CA ALA A 1051 -47.96 -57.26 22.48
C ALA A 1051 -46.60 -56.52 22.73
N GLY A 1052 -46.63 -55.20 22.98
CA GLY A 1052 -45.56 -54.43 23.68
C GLY A 1052 -45.74 -54.41 25.22
N PRO A 1053 -45.15 -53.48 26.02
CA PRO A 1053 -44.43 -52.25 25.63
C PRO A 1053 -43.19 -51.83 26.48
N GLU A 1054 -42.56 -50.72 26.09
CA GLU A 1054 -41.99 -49.60 26.91
C GLU A 1054 -40.78 -49.71 27.91
N ASN A 1055 -39.67 -49.04 27.51
CA ASN A 1055 -39.17 -47.73 28.04
C ASN A 1055 -37.97 -47.61 29.05
N THR A 1056 -37.19 -46.54 28.83
CA THR A 1056 -36.13 -45.85 29.63
C THR A 1056 -34.74 -46.49 29.79
N GLY A 1057 -33.65 -45.69 29.68
CA GLY A 1057 -32.31 -46.14 30.12
C GLY A 1057 -30.98 -45.48 29.70
N SER A 1058 -30.91 -44.19 29.33
CA SER A 1058 -29.73 -43.27 29.34
C SER A 1058 -28.23 -43.77 29.33
N SER A 1059 -27.43 -43.16 28.42
CA SER A 1059 -26.05 -42.62 28.59
C SER A 1059 -24.81 -43.50 28.87
N GLY A 1060 -23.71 -43.22 28.12
CA GLY A 1060 -22.43 -42.86 28.74
C GLY A 1060 -21.11 -43.55 28.28
N SER A 1061 -20.48 -43.04 27.23
CA SER A 1061 -19.01 -42.88 26.99
C SER A 1061 -17.94 -43.86 27.54
N GLY A 1062 -16.97 -44.25 26.70
CA GLY A 1062 -15.64 -44.76 27.10
C GLY A 1062 -14.70 -44.99 25.89
N ARG A 1063 -13.43 -44.59 25.97
CA ARG A 1063 -12.43 -44.54 24.86
C ARG A 1063 -11.35 -45.64 24.94
N GLN A 1064 -10.72 -45.91 23.78
CA GLN A 1064 -9.33 -46.42 23.59
C GLN A 1064 -9.01 -47.87 24.03
N ASP A 1065 -8.06 -48.62 23.43
CA ASP A 1065 -7.11 -48.32 22.33
C ASP A 1065 -6.76 -49.56 21.46
N ALA A 1066 -5.94 -49.36 20.42
CA ALA A 1066 -5.55 -50.26 19.30
C ALA A 1066 -4.89 -51.64 19.60
N ASP A 1067 -4.84 -52.54 18.58
CA ASP A 1067 -3.56 -52.99 17.97
C ASP A 1067 -3.69 -53.74 16.60
N ILE A 1068 -2.55 -53.91 15.92
CA ILE A 1068 -2.22 -53.94 14.48
C ILE A 1068 -2.17 -55.33 13.76
N SER A 1069 -2.81 -55.42 12.57
CA SER A 1069 -2.36 -56.08 11.30
C SER A 1069 -2.44 -57.59 10.94
N LYS A 1070 -2.59 -57.78 9.61
CA LYS A 1070 -1.81 -58.64 8.64
C LYS A 1070 -2.29 -60.05 8.20
N ALA A 1071 -2.30 -60.20 6.85
CA ALA A 1071 -2.17 -61.39 5.99
C ALA A 1071 -3.27 -62.49 6.07
N GLY A 1072 -3.63 -63.22 5.01
CA GLY A 1072 -3.13 -63.30 3.63
C GLY A 1072 -2.77 -64.75 3.24
N GLY A 1073 -3.33 -65.31 2.14
CA GLY A 1073 -2.97 -66.67 1.70
C GLY A 1073 -3.84 -67.27 0.58
N SER A 1074 -3.22 -67.61 -0.55
CA SER A 1074 -3.85 -68.02 -1.84
C SER A 1074 -3.46 -69.42 -2.34
N LYS A 1075 -4.25 -69.99 -3.29
CA LYS A 1075 -3.97 -71.02 -4.36
C LYS A 1075 -4.97 -72.21 -4.33
N ALA A 1076 -5.35 -72.92 -5.40
CA ALA A 1076 -5.39 -72.78 -6.89
C ALA A 1076 -6.05 -74.10 -7.44
N GLY A 1077 -6.51 -74.31 -8.68
CA GLY A 1077 -6.68 -73.51 -9.92
C GLY A 1077 -6.77 -74.44 -11.16
N ALA A 1078 -7.59 -74.16 -12.18
CA ALA A 1078 -7.70 -74.96 -13.44
C ALA A 1078 -8.20 -74.12 -14.65
N ASP A 1079 -7.84 -74.53 -15.88
CA ASP A 1079 -7.80 -73.69 -17.11
C ASP A 1079 -9.06 -73.65 -18.01
N THR A 1080 -9.11 -72.58 -18.85
CA THR A 1080 -9.43 -72.49 -20.31
C THR A 1080 -10.43 -71.37 -20.68
N PRO A 1081 -10.48 -70.87 -21.94
CA PRO A 1081 -9.38 -70.36 -22.76
C PRO A 1081 -9.62 -68.93 -23.31
N LYS A 1082 -8.57 -68.24 -23.77
CA LYS A 1082 -8.65 -66.90 -24.37
C LYS A 1082 -9.26 -66.91 -25.79
N THR A 1083 -10.04 -65.87 -26.10
CA THR A 1083 -9.95 -65.15 -27.39
C THR A 1083 -9.97 -63.65 -27.10
N GLY A 1084 -8.84 -62.98 -27.29
CA GLY A 1084 -8.82 -61.54 -27.46
C GLY A 1084 -8.69 -61.23 -28.94
N ASP A 1085 -9.35 -60.18 -29.40
CA ASP A 1085 -8.91 -59.26 -30.44
C ASP A 1085 -9.88 -58.06 -30.39
N GLY A 1086 -9.41 -56.94 -29.82
CA GLY A 1086 -10.25 -55.74 -29.62
C GLY A 1086 -9.80 -54.79 -28.50
N SER A 1087 -8.95 -55.21 -27.56
CA SER A 1087 -8.67 -54.46 -26.32
C SER A 1087 -7.38 -53.60 -26.32
N SER A 1088 -7.00 -53.02 -27.46
CA SER A 1088 -5.75 -52.22 -27.57
C SER A 1088 -5.94 -50.70 -27.35
N TRP A 1089 -7.18 -50.24 -27.20
CA TRP A 1089 -7.59 -48.83 -27.09
C TRP A 1089 -8.00 -48.46 -25.66
N ILE A 1090 -8.82 -49.31 -25.02
CA ILE A 1090 -9.20 -49.20 -23.59
C ILE A 1090 -7.97 -49.22 -22.66
N LEU A 1091 -6.90 -49.95 -23.02
CA LEU A 1091 -5.64 -49.93 -22.27
C LEU A 1091 -4.84 -48.62 -22.43
N LEU A 1092 -5.12 -47.83 -23.46
CA LEU A 1092 -4.52 -46.51 -23.67
C LEU A 1092 -5.22 -45.44 -22.82
N SER A 1093 -6.56 -45.43 -22.81
CA SER A 1093 -7.34 -44.46 -22.02
C SER A 1093 -7.21 -44.66 -20.50
N VAL A 1094 -7.08 -45.90 -20.03
CA VAL A 1094 -6.74 -46.17 -18.60
C VAL A 1094 -5.31 -45.74 -18.25
N ALA A 1095 -4.36 -45.80 -19.20
CA ALA A 1095 -3.00 -45.32 -18.97
C ALA A 1095 -2.90 -43.78 -18.97
N MET A 1096 -3.73 -43.08 -19.75
CA MET A 1096 -3.81 -41.61 -19.77
C MET A 1096 -4.39 -41.04 -18.46
N LEU A 1097 -5.46 -41.62 -17.92
CA LEU A 1097 -5.98 -41.25 -16.58
C LEU A 1097 -4.93 -41.45 -15.47
N ALA A 1098 -4.08 -42.47 -15.58
CA ALA A 1098 -2.97 -42.68 -14.65
C ALA A 1098 -1.83 -41.66 -14.84
N ALA A 1099 -1.67 -41.08 -16.03
CA ALA A 1099 -0.70 -40.01 -16.30
C ALA A 1099 -1.19 -38.66 -15.74
N ALA A 1100 -2.46 -38.30 -15.96
CA ALA A 1100 -3.08 -37.13 -15.34
C ALA A 1100 -2.99 -37.20 -13.80
N GLY A 1101 -3.33 -38.37 -13.22
CA GLY A 1101 -3.16 -38.63 -11.78
C GLY A 1101 -1.72 -38.53 -11.26
N ALA A 1102 -0.70 -38.70 -12.13
CA ALA A 1102 0.71 -38.52 -11.77
C ALA A 1102 1.13 -37.04 -11.80
N VAL A 1103 0.62 -36.24 -12.74
CA VAL A 1103 0.84 -34.78 -12.80
C VAL A 1103 0.18 -34.09 -11.59
N ILE A 1104 -1.07 -34.44 -11.27
CA ILE A 1104 -1.79 -33.99 -10.05
C ILE A 1104 -1.00 -34.31 -8.76
N ALA A 1105 -0.26 -35.42 -8.74
CA ALA A 1105 0.55 -35.84 -7.59
C ALA A 1105 1.93 -35.16 -7.50
N LEU A 1106 2.39 -34.53 -8.58
CA LEU A 1106 3.62 -33.71 -8.61
C LEU A 1106 3.30 -32.28 -8.16
N ARG A 1107 2.23 -31.67 -8.69
CA ARG A 1107 1.83 -30.28 -8.39
C ARG A 1107 1.33 -30.05 -6.94
N LYS A 1108 1.04 -31.11 -6.17
CA LYS A 1108 0.69 -31.06 -4.74
C LYS A 1108 1.90 -31.19 -3.78
N LYS A 1109 3.10 -30.91 -4.28
CA LYS A 1109 4.36 -31.19 -3.59
C LYS A 1109 5.39 -30.06 -3.64
N GLU A 1110 5.10 -29.07 -4.47
CA GLU A 1110 5.57 -27.69 -4.41
C GLU A 1110 4.48 -26.88 -3.69
#